data_AF-A0A2E0BK81-F1
#
_entry.id   AF-A0A2E0BK81-F1
#
_cell.length_a   1.000
_cell.length_b   1.000
_cell.length_c   1.000
_cell.angle_alpha   90.00
_cell.angle_beta   90.00
_cell.angle_gamma   90.00
#
_symmetry.space_group_name_H-M   'P 1'
#
loop_
_entity.id
_entity.type
_entity.pdbx_description
1 polymer ?
#
loop_
_entity_poly.entity_id
_entity_poly.type
_entity_poly.pdbx_seq_one_letter_code
_entity_poly.pdbx_strand_id
1 'polypeptide(L)'
;MELFFLAVLVIIMATALGSGYPVAFALPGAAIITIILAGVSGLIFSGDPSAYFHQGGPSQWLSSGVTNLRGVYWEVERDTLIAIPLFIFMGIMLQKSKIAEDLLVTMANLFGPVPGGLGISVVFVGALLAATTGIVGATVVAMGLISLPAMLRNNYSKPLASGTIAASGTLGQIIPPSIVLIILADQLASAADQAGTARKLLHKEATGELSMPSMFDVGSTSAGEMFLGALVPGIVLVAVYMLFILVFATFFPKAAPAVRYKGVMDLKFWGGCVLTIVPPLGLIFLVLGSIITGIATVNQAGAIGASGALIMAGYRLIEGTKARYYPAILAMLSILLIAFCLSNYTMNVKAIIVNGGNSTGIWLGLLATLGLITSLVWSGLRVLKLNNTLHEVMIETAKTTSLVFIILLGAAMLTAAFRAFGGEDLVRDFLNSLPGGFWAKFVIVMAVIFVLGFFLDFIEIAVVVVPIVAPILLADPSANITAVWLGVMIGLNIQTSFLTPPFGFALFYLRGVAPSSVRTVDIYKGVIAFICLQLIALGIVGYYPQLVNYLPNRMSLLGDSSPPPRNPKLQICLEEYSNVEVNKNKDQIVGTIAKAKALDLTFLPKKISSNLTGAFNSAETALAQLDQIFVAEKLVKDNTSSYRPLLTVVRGIESSIRSAENESKELKSSLAYLKSEDDVEKREQVIAKMKSLEKEIVHLKSEIPDEWKTTYKTFSKLTKAENSARMKYRRAADKSYEPVSELVLIIEENDKLLGLESELVSLRVLINNDTDGDSLLEVKKLAKKFGRVKGASSIKSSLGKVARQLKPGKVKLEKALKEYEKSLKIFATNKSWRVALKTNTHKDLKEYLSGISESIGARKQSKLTRKQGLYLAKCSAIHRDISLNF
;
A
#
# COMPACT_ATOMS: atom_id res chain seq x y z
N MET A 1 25.48 18.21 25.58
CA MET A 1 25.21 19.49 24.88
C MET A 1 24.32 19.31 23.65
N GLU A 2 24.36 18.18 22.94
CA GLU A 2 23.44 17.86 21.84
C GLU A 2 21.95 18.01 22.23
N LEU A 3 21.56 17.42 23.37
CA LEU A 3 20.18 17.53 23.89
C LEU A 3 19.75 18.97 24.19
N PHE A 4 20.70 19.86 24.49
CA PHE A 4 20.39 21.28 24.68
C PHE A 4 19.98 21.92 23.35
N PHE A 5 20.72 21.67 22.26
CA PHE A 5 20.34 22.16 20.93
C PHE A 5 19.07 21.51 20.41
N LEU A 6 18.85 20.24 20.72
CA LEU A 6 17.56 19.59 20.45
C LEU A 6 16.41 20.29 21.19
N ALA A 7 16.59 20.64 22.47
CA ALA A 7 15.60 21.39 23.23
C ALA A 7 15.40 22.81 22.64
N VAL A 8 16.48 23.49 22.25
CA VAL A 8 16.42 24.80 21.58
C VAL A 8 15.61 24.71 20.28
N LEU A 9 15.83 23.67 19.46
CA LEU A 9 15.06 23.42 18.24
C LEU A 9 13.56 23.32 18.54
N VAL A 10 13.20 22.49 19.51
CA VAL A 10 11.80 22.26 19.92
C VAL A 10 11.18 23.53 20.50
N ILE A 11 11.91 24.28 21.33
CA ILE A 11 11.43 25.52 21.94
C ILE A 11 11.22 26.62 20.90
N ILE A 12 12.18 26.82 19.97
CA ILE A 12 12.04 27.80 18.89
C ILE A 12 10.84 27.45 18.03
N MET A 13 10.71 26.16 17.65
CA MET A 13 9.59 25.68 16.87
C MET A 13 8.25 25.88 17.61
N ALA A 14 8.14 25.46 18.86
CA ALA A 14 6.93 25.60 19.67
C ALA A 14 6.56 27.06 19.91
N THR A 15 7.54 27.94 20.13
CA THR A 15 7.32 29.38 20.33
C THR A 15 6.85 30.04 19.03
N ALA A 16 7.48 29.72 17.90
CA ALA A 16 7.06 30.22 16.59
C ALA A 16 5.61 29.80 16.29
N LEU A 17 5.30 28.52 16.44
CA LEU A 17 3.95 27.98 16.23
C LEU A 17 2.93 28.58 17.21
N GLY A 18 3.27 28.67 18.49
CA GLY A 18 2.41 29.24 19.53
C GLY A 18 2.13 30.74 19.34
N SER A 19 3.05 31.47 18.71
CA SER A 19 2.84 32.88 18.34
C SER A 19 1.91 33.07 17.12
N GLY A 20 1.50 31.97 16.46
CA GLY A 20 0.74 32.01 15.21
C GLY A 20 1.60 32.30 13.98
N TYR A 21 2.93 32.15 14.08
CA TYR A 21 3.82 32.32 12.95
C TYR A 21 3.56 31.22 11.90
N PRO A 22 3.58 31.52 10.58
CA PRO A 22 3.25 30.52 9.58
C PRO A 22 4.20 29.33 9.64
N VAL A 23 3.60 28.14 9.77
CA VAL A 23 4.28 26.85 9.90
C VAL A 23 5.33 26.64 8.80
N ALA A 24 4.95 26.98 7.57
CA ALA A 24 5.77 26.92 6.38
C ALA A 24 7.17 27.53 6.57
N PHE A 25 7.29 28.56 7.42
CA PHE A 25 8.56 29.20 7.76
C PHE A 25 9.07 28.80 9.16
N ALA A 26 8.17 28.49 10.10
CA ALA A 26 8.54 28.06 11.44
C ALA A 26 9.39 26.78 11.44
N LEU A 27 8.99 25.75 10.67
CA LEU A 27 9.68 24.46 10.65
C LEU A 27 11.12 24.55 10.08
N PRO A 28 11.33 25.03 8.84
CA PRO A 28 12.69 25.16 8.32
C PRO A 28 13.49 26.23 9.05
N GLY A 29 12.85 27.32 9.49
CA GLY A 29 13.50 28.40 10.23
C GLY A 29 14.09 27.91 11.55
N ALA A 30 13.30 27.19 12.36
CA ALA A 30 13.77 26.61 13.61
C ALA A 30 14.94 25.65 13.39
N ALA A 31 14.84 24.79 12.36
CA ALA A 31 15.90 23.85 11.98
C ALA A 31 17.21 24.55 11.59
N ILE A 32 17.14 25.50 10.67
CA ILE A 32 18.31 26.23 10.15
C ILE A 32 18.95 27.07 11.27
N ILE A 33 18.14 27.82 12.03
CA ILE A 33 18.63 28.64 13.14
C ILE A 33 19.37 27.77 14.15
N THR A 34 18.81 26.63 14.51
CA THR A 34 19.43 25.78 15.54
C THR A 34 20.70 25.10 15.05
N ILE A 35 20.75 24.64 13.79
CA ILE A 35 21.98 24.08 13.20
C ILE A 35 23.08 25.15 13.15
N ILE A 36 22.77 26.38 12.72
CA ILE A 36 23.75 27.46 12.66
C ILE A 36 24.21 27.83 14.07
N LEU A 37 23.29 27.94 15.04
CA LEU A 37 23.62 28.31 16.41
C LEU A 37 24.50 27.23 17.08
N ALA A 38 24.23 25.95 16.84
CA ALA A 38 25.07 24.84 17.27
C ALA A 38 26.47 24.88 16.61
N GLY A 39 26.55 25.15 15.31
CA GLY A 39 27.83 25.25 14.60
C GLY A 39 28.69 26.43 15.05
N VAL A 40 28.08 27.60 15.21
CA VAL A 40 28.77 28.83 15.67
C VAL A 40 29.22 28.67 17.13
N SER A 41 28.37 28.12 17.99
CA SER A 41 28.76 27.86 19.38
C SER A 41 29.84 26.79 19.49
N GLY A 42 29.81 25.74 18.64
CA GLY A 42 30.88 24.74 18.57
C GLY A 42 32.22 25.36 18.19
N LEU A 43 32.22 26.26 17.20
CA LEU A 43 33.41 27.03 16.82
C LEU A 43 33.94 27.90 17.95
N ILE A 44 33.07 28.64 18.66
CA ILE A 44 33.48 29.60 19.69
C ILE A 44 33.96 28.91 20.96
N PHE A 45 33.24 27.90 21.45
CA PHE A 45 33.48 27.31 22.77
C PHE A 45 34.39 26.08 22.75
N SER A 46 34.42 25.34 21.63
CA SER A 46 35.19 24.09 21.50
C SER A 46 36.19 24.08 20.35
N GLY A 47 36.26 25.13 19.52
CA GLY A 47 37.17 25.20 18.38
C GLY A 47 36.78 24.30 17.19
N ASP A 48 35.72 23.50 17.29
CA ASP A 48 35.19 22.63 16.24
C ASP A 48 33.70 22.91 16.00
N PRO A 49 33.28 23.32 14.79
CA PRO A 49 31.87 23.50 14.46
C PRO A 49 30.99 22.25 14.62
N SER A 50 31.61 21.06 14.66
CA SER A 50 30.90 19.77 14.73
C SER A 50 30.67 19.30 16.17
N ALA A 51 31.25 19.98 17.17
CA ALA A 51 31.31 19.50 18.55
C ALA A 51 29.95 19.25 19.24
N TYR A 52 28.89 19.89 18.77
CA TYR A 52 27.54 19.78 19.35
C TYR A 52 26.55 19.00 18.49
N PHE A 53 27.05 18.30 17.47
CA PHE A 53 26.27 17.42 16.61
C PHE A 53 26.48 15.97 17.04
N HIS A 54 25.39 15.19 17.02
CA HIS A 54 25.43 13.78 17.36
C HIS A 54 26.29 12.99 16.37
N GLN A 55 26.17 13.31 15.08
CA GLN A 55 26.97 12.73 14.01
C GLN A 55 27.22 13.80 12.95
N GLY A 56 28.39 13.84 12.33
CA GLY A 56 28.69 14.81 11.26
C GLY A 56 28.79 16.26 11.73
N GLY A 57 28.65 17.22 10.80
CA GLY A 57 28.78 18.65 11.10
C GLY A 57 27.68 19.53 10.47
N PRO A 58 27.68 20.85 10.75
CA PRO A 58 26.63 21.78 10.30
C PRO A 58 26.40 21.78 8.79
N SER A 59 27.50 21.77 8.01
CA SER A 59 27.44 21.79 6.54
C SER A 59 26.83 20.51 5.96
N GLN A 60 27.13 19.36 6.57
CA GLN A 60 26.59 18.07 6.15
C GLN A 60 25.09 17.98 6.42
N TRP A 61 24.60 18.47 7.57
CA TRP A 61 23.17 18.45 7.87
C TRP A 61 22.36 19.46 7.08
N LEU A 62 22.90 20.67 6.86
CA LEU A 62 22.28 21.62 5.93
C LEU A 62 22.24 21.05 4.51
N SER A 63 23.34 20.44 4.04
CA SER A 63 23.38 19.79 2.73
C SER A 63 22.46 18.57 2.67
N SER A 64 22.34 17.78 3.74
CA SER A 64 21.43 16.63 3.83
C SER A 64 19.98 17.09 3.77
N GLY A 65 19.59 18.13 4.50
CA GLY A 65 18.26 18.71 4.42
C GLY A 65 17.94 19.23 3.01
N VAL A 66 18.90 19.89 2.33
CA VAL A 66 18.75 20.33 0.93
C VAL A 66 18.71 19.14 -0.05
N THR A 67 19.46 18.08 0.21
CA THR A 67 19.49 16.88 -0.64
C THR A 67 18.19 16.08 -0.49
N ASN A 68 17.67 15.95 0.73
CA ASN A 68 16.36 15.36 1.00
C ASN A 68 15.25 16.18 0.32
N LEU A 69 15.32 17.51 0.43
CA LEU A 69 14.45 18.42 -0.32
C LEU A 69 14.52 18.17 -1.82
N ARG A 70 15.73 18.08 -2.39
CA ARG A 70 15.91 17.78 -3.82
C ARG A 70 15.35 16.40 -4.17
N GLY A 71 15.56 15.39 -3.32
CA GLY A 71 15.02 14.05 -3.49
C GLY A 71 13.50 14.04 -3.57
N VAL A 72 12.83 14.80 -2.68
CA VAL A 72 11.37 14.94 -2.67
C VAL A 72 10.83 15.48 -4.00
N TYR A 73 11.49 16.45 -4.63
CA TYR A 73 11.01 17.07 -5.89
C TYR A 73 11.57 16.46 -7.18
N TRP A 74 12.73 15.79 -7.12
CA TRP A 74 13.41 15.25 -8.29
C TRP A 74 12.96 13.81 -8.62
N GLU A 75 12.30 13.13 -7.69
CA GLU A 75 11.50 11.94 -8.00
C GLU A 75 10.25 12.34 -8.78
N VAL A 76 10.40 12.44 -10.12
CA VAL A 76 9.30 12.67 -11.08
C VAL A 76 8.18 11.61 -10.93
N GLU A 77 8.47 10.48 -10.28
CA GLU A 77 7.55 9.37 -10.02
C GLU A 77 6.73 9.51 -8.72
N ARG A 78 6.94 10.55 -7.90
CA ARG A 78 6.09 10.75 -6.71
C ARG A 78 4.69 11.20 -7.12
N ASP A 79 3.79 10.22 -7.16
CA ASP A 79 2.36 10.41 -7.44
C ASP A 79 1.71 11.51 -6.60
N THR A 80 2.19 11.74 -5.37
CA THR A 80 1.66 12.73 -4.42
C THR A 80 1.80 14.17 -4.90
N LEU A 81 2.91 14.53 -5.54
CA LEU A 81 3.16 15.89 -6.02
C LEU A 81 2.20 16.33 -7.14
N ILE A 82 1.68 15.38 -7.91
CA ILE A 82 0.70 15.64 -8.96
C ILE A 82 -0.73 15.44 -8.45
N ALA A 83 -0.96 14.43 -7.60
CA ALA A 83 -2.27 14.10 -7.09
C ALA A 83 -2.85 15.21 -6.20
N ILE A 84 -2.06 15.74 -5.24
CA ILE A 84 -2.56 16.73 -4.26
C ILE A 84 -3.16 17.97 -4.95
N PRO A 85 -2.47 18.66 -5.89
CA PRO A 85 -3.05 19.81 -6.59
C PRO A 85 -4.34 19.49 -7.35
N LEU A 86 -4.42 18.31 -7.99
CA LEU A 86 -5.60 17.92 -8.79
C LEU A 86 -6.81 17.63 -7.89
N PHE A 87 -6.60 16.99 -6.74
CA PHE A 87 -7.67 16.76 -5.76
C PHE A 87 -8.12 18.06 -5.08
N ILE A 88 -7.19 18.94 -4.72
CA ILE A 88 -7.51 20.27 -4.20
C ILE A 88 -8.36 21.04 -5.24
N PHE A 89 -7.94 21.05 -6.51
CA PHE A 89 -8.68 21.71 -7.58
C PHE A 89 -10.09 21.16 -7.72
N MET A 90 -10.23 19.83 -7.75
CA MET A 90 -11.54 19.16 -7.83
C MET A 90 -12.46 19.60 -6.69
N GLY A 91 -11.96 19.56 -5.45
CA GLY A 91 -12.74 19.93 -4.27
C GLY A 91 -13.19 21.39 -4.28
N ILE A 92 -12.25 22.32 -4.53
CA ILE A 92 -12.56 23.76 -4.57
C ILE A 92 -13.54 24.06 -5.72
N MET A 93 -13.38 23.40 -6.88
CA MET A 93 -14.30 23.55 -8.01
C MET A 93 -15.73 23.10 -7.65
N LEU A 94 -15.89 21.95 -6.98
CA LEU A 94 -17.20 21.46 -6.54
C LEU A 94 -17.83 22.37 -5.48
N GLN A 95 -17.03 22.95 -4.60
CA GLN A 95 -17.50 23.91 -3.60
C GLN A 95 -17.95 25.23 -4.24
N LYS A 96 -17.15 25.80 -5.15
CA LYS A 96 -17.43 27.10 -5.80
C LYS A 96 -18.54 27.03 -6.85
N SER A 97 -18.87 25.85 -7.37
CA SER A 97 -19.92 25.64 -8.37
C SER A 97 -21.34 25.49 -7.79
N LYS A 98 -21.53 25.75 -6.48
CA LYS A 98 -22.81 25.64 -5.74
C LYS A 98 -23.42 24.23 -5.65
N ILE A 99 -22.73 23.22 -6.15
CA ILE A 99 -23.16 21.81 -6.08
C ILE A 99 -23.40 21.38 -4.62
N ALA A 100 -22.57 21.85 -3.70
CA ALA A 100 -22.70 21.63 -2.26
C ALA A 100 -24.05 22.10 -1.68
N GLU A 101 -24.51 23.28 -2.11
CA GLU A 101 -25.76 23.88 -1.63
C GLU A 101 -26.96 23.06 -2.13
N ASP A 102 -26.95 22.65 -3.40
CA ASP A 102 -28.04 21.86 -3.97
C ASP A 102 -28.13 20.47 -3.37
N LEU A 103 -26.98 19.82 -3.14
CA LEU A 103 -26.91 18.54 -2.45
C LEU A 103 -27.53 18.65 -1.06
N LEU A 104 -27.22 19.71 -0.32
CA LEU A 104 -27.80 19.96 1.00
C LEU A 104 -29.30 20.15 0.96
N VAL A 105 -29.79 21.04 0.08
CA VAL A 105 -31.24 21.30 -0.04
C VAL A 105 -31.99 20.04 -0.47
N THR A 106 -31.45 19.29 -1.43
CA THR A 106 -32.04 18.03 -1.93
C THR A 106 -32.08 16.98 -0.82
N MET A 107 -30.98 16.82 -0.08
CA MET A 107 -30.91 15.86 1.04
C MET A 107 -31.81 16.26 2.20
N ALA A 108 -31.93 17.55 2.48
CA ALA A 108 -32.85 18.08 3.49
C ALA A 108 -34.30 17.81 3.12
N ASN A 109 -34.66 17.88 1.83
CA ASN A 109 -36.00 17.52 1.37
C ASN A 109 -36.24 16.01 1.41
N LEU A 110 -35.23 15.20 1.12
CA LEU A 110 -35.31 13.74 1.12
C LEU A 110 -35.45 13.16 2.53
N PHE A 111 -34.59 13.59 3.46
CA PHE A 111 -34.57 13.08 4.83
C PHE A 111 -35.38 13.93 5.83
N GLY A 112 -35.78 15.15 5.45
CA GLY A 112 -36.51 16.09 6.32
C GLY A 112 -37.71 15.49 7.07
N PRO A 113 -38.56 14.64 6.46
CA PRO A 113 -39.69 14.03 7.15
C PRO A 113 -39.31 13.11 8.32
N VAL A 114 -38.08 12.61 8.36
CA VAL A 114 -37.57 11.74 9.43
C VAL A 114 -37.12 12.60 10.62
N PRO A 115 -37.40 12.21 11.88
CA PRO A 115 -36.83 12.88 13.06
C PRO A 115 -35.29 12.94 12.98
N GLY A 116 -34.70 14.13 13.18
CA GLY A 116 -33.25 14.32 12.98
C GLY A 116 -32.79 14.37 11.52
N GLY A 117 -33.72 14.30 10.56
CA GLY A 117 -33.45 14.17 9.13
C GLY A 117 -32.52 15.23 8.56
N LEU A 118 -32.69 16.50 8.95
CA LEU A 118 -31.81 17.58 8.51
C LEU A 118 -30.37 17.40 9.02
N GLY A 119 -30.19 16.88 10.23
CA GLY A 119 -28.86 16.53 10.77
C GLY A 119 -28.21 15.39 10.00
N ILE A 120 -29.00 14.36 9.65
CA ILE A 120 -28.55 13.25 8.79
C ILE A 120 -28.11 13.77 7.42
N SER A 121 -28.87 14.71 6.82
CA SER A 121 -28.49 15.37 5.57
C SER A 121 -27.14 16.09 5.67
N VAL A 122 -26.88 16.78 6.79
CA VAL A 122 -25.60 17.48 7.03
C VAL A 122 -24.43 16.50 7.17
N VAL A 123 -24.62 15.36 7.84
CA VAL A 123 -23.59 14.31 7.93
C VAL A 123 -23.32 13.72 6.55
N PHE A 124 -24.37 13.38 5.79
CA PHE A 124 -24.21 12.77 4.46
C PHE A 124 -23.54 13.73 3.46
N VAL A 125 -24.04 14.96 3.36
CA VAL A 125 -23.50 15.96 2.42
C VAL A 125 -22.12 16.42 2.87
N GLY A 126 -21.89 16.62 4.16
CA GLY A 126 -20.57 16.95 4.65
C GLY A 126 -19.57 15.81 4.46
N ALA A 127 -19.96 14.53 4.63
CA ALA A 127 -19.11 13.40 4.26
C ALA A 127 -18.73 13.40 2.78
N LEU A 128 -19.69 13.65 1.89
CA LEU A 128 -19.47 13.72 0.44
C LEU A 128 -18.55 14.89 0.06
N LEU A 129 -18.81 16.09 0.59
CA LEU A 129 -18.01 17.28 0.29
C LEU A 129 -16.62 17.19 0.88
N ALA A 130 -16.50 16.72 2.12
CA ALA A 130 -15.23 16.56 2.79
C ALA A 130 -14.35 15.53 2.07
N ALA A 131 -14.94 14.47 1.53
CA ALA A 131 -14.25 13.50 0.67
C ALA A 131 -13.70 14.11 -0.63
N THR A 132 -14.25 15.22 -1.12
CA THR A 132 -13.76 15.85 -2.36
C THR A 132 -12.74 16.96 -2.11
N THR A 133 -12.85 17.67 -0.99
CA THR A 133 -11.98 18.82 -0.68
C THR A 133 -10.75 18.42 0.11
N GLY A 134 -10.85 17.46 1.04
CA GLY A 134 -9.76 17.08 1.93
C GLY A 134 -9.28 18.21 2.87
N ILE A 135 -9.94 19.36 2.89
CA ILE A 135 -9.59 20.55 3.69
C ILE A 135 -10.70 20.78 4.71
N VAL A 136 -10.41 20.43 5.97
CA VAL A 136 -11.39 20.48 7.06
C VAL A 136 -11.93 21.90 7.25
N GLY A 137 -11.06 22.90 7.29
CA GLY A 137 -11.47 24.28 7.55
C GLY A 137 -12.43 24.85 6.50
N ALA A 138 -12.12 24.68 5.22
CA ALA A 138 -12.97 25.12 4.12
C ALA A 138 -14.37 24.46 4.19
N THR A 139 -14.41 23.15 4.48
CA THR A 139 -15.67 22.41 4.56
C THR A 139 -16.51 22.83 5.77
N VAL A 140 -15.89 22.98 6.94
CA VAL A 140 -16.60 23.42 8.15
C VAL A 140 -17.14 24.84 8.00
N VAL A 141 -16.36 25.76 7.41
CA VAL A 141 -16.79 27.13 7.10
C VAL A 141 -17.97 27.12 6.13
N ALA A 142 -17.86 26.40 5.02
CA ALA A 142 -18.93 26.31 4.02
C ALA A 142 -20.21 25.70 4.61
N MET A 143 -20.10 24.59 5.32
CA MET A 143 -21.24 23.94 5.97
C MET A 143 -21.80 24.76 7.13
N GLY A 144 -20.97 25.53 7.83
CA GLY A 144 -21.42 26.48 8.85
C GLY A 144 -22.25 27.60 8.25
N LEU A 145 -21.82 28.18 7.13
CA LEU A 145 -22.56 29.27 6.46
C LEU A 145 -23.89 28.80 5.86
N ILE A 146 -23.95 27.57 5.33
CA ILE A 146 -25.13 27.04 4.64
C ILE A 146 -26.08 26.31 5.62
N SER A 147 -25.55 25.37 6.40
CA SER A 147 -26.35 24.41 7.18
C SER A 147 -26.79 24.97 8.53
N LEU A 148 -25.93 25.72 9.22
CA LEU A 148 -26.23 26.19 10.58
C LEU A 148 -27.47 27.10 10.60
N PRO A 149 -27.62 28.11 9.72
CA PRO A 149 -28.84 28.93 9.69
C PRO A 149 -30.08 28.09 9.33
N ALA A 150 -29.95 27.11 8.44
CA ALA A 150 -31.05 26.23 8.07
C ALA A 150 -31.52 25.35 9.25
N MET A 151 -30.60 24.80 10.04
CA MET A 151 -30.91 24.01 11.23
C MET A 151 -31.57 24.88 12.33
N LEU A 152 -31.02 26.07 12.58
CA LEU A 152 -31.57 26.99 13.59
C LEU A 152 -32.97 27.49 13.23
N ARG A 153 -33.24 27.78 11.95
CA ARG A 153 -34.60 28.16 11.47
C ARG A 153 -35.63 27.05 11.66
N ASN A 154 -35.19 25.80 11.68
CA ASN A 154 -36.03 24.63 11.94
C ASN A 154 -36.01 24.20 13.41
N ASN A 155 -35.61 25.08 14.34
CA ASN A 155 -35.62 24.83 15.79
C ASN A 155 -34.74 23.65 16.23
N TYR A 156 -33.65 23.34 15.52
CA TYR A 156 -32.66 22.40 16.04
C TYR A 156 -31.95 22.99 17.26
N SER A 157 -31.62 22.13 18.23
CA SER A 157 -30.83 22.53 19.38
C SER A 157 -29.44 23.01 18.93
N LYS A 158 -29.00 24.16 19.47
CA LYS A 158 -27.71 24.77 19.11
C LYS A 158 -26.54 23.80 19.27
N PRO A 159 -26.43 23.02 20.37
CA PRO A 159 -25.32 22.08 20.53
C PRO A 159 -25.34 20.94 19.51
N LEU A 160 -26.51 20.35 19.22
CA LEU A 160 -26.56 19.27 18.22
C LEU A 160 -26.23 19.80 16.82
N ALA A 161 -26.74 20.98 16.46
CA ALA A 161 -26.48 21.58 15.15
C ALA A 161 -24.99 21.91 14.96
N SER A 162 -24.38 22.60 15.93
CA SER A 162 -22.96 22.94 15.86
C SER A 162 -22.06 21.70 15.91
N GLY A 163 -22.38 20.74 16.79
CA GLY A 163 -21.65 19.47 16.90
C GLY A 163 -21.69 18.67 15.61
N THR A 164 -22.87 18.53 15.00
CA THR A 164 -23.04 17.80 13.74
C THR A 164 -22.24 18.42 12.60
N ILE A 165 -22.26 19.75 12.48
CA ILE A 165 -21.53 20.46 11.41
C ILE A 165 -20.01 20.34 11.61
N ALA A 166 -19.52 20.58 12.83
CA ALA A 166 -18.09 20.45 13.14
C ALA A 166 -17.61 19.02 12.87
N ALA A 167 -18.31 18.02 13.40
CA ALA A 167 -17.95 16.61 13.23
C ALA A 167 -17.98 16.19 11.74
N SER A 168 -19.04 16.58 11.02
CA SER A 168 -19.19 16.27 9.60
C SER A 168 -18.06 16.84 8.74
N GLY A 169 -17.62 18.06 9.02
CA GLY A 169 -16.52 18.69 8.27
C GLY A 169 -15.14 18.03 8.46
N THR A 170 -14.94 17.26 9.54
CA THR A 170 -13.68 16.51 9.76
C THR A 170 -13.65 15.16 9.03
N LEU A 171 -14.79 14.65 8.55
CA LEU A 171 -14.86 13.33 7.90
C LEU A 171 -13.99 13.23 6.64
N GLY A 172 -13.66 14.36 6.01
CA GLY A 172 -12.79 14.41 4.83
C GLY A 172 -11.35 13.97 5.07
N GLN A 173 -10.94 13.86 6.35
CA GLN A 173 -9.62 13.33 6.68
C GLN A 173 -9.54 11.81 6.49
N ILE A 174 -10.66 11.08 6.62
CA ILE A 174 -10.69 9.62 6.51
C ILE A 174 -11.45 9.10 5.29
N ILE A 175 -12.43 9.84 4.78
CA ILE A 175 -13.23 9.39 3.64
C ILE A 175 -12.47 9.65 2.33
N PRO A 176 -12.17 8.62 1.53
CA PRO A 176 -11.48 8.79 0.25
C PRO A 176 -12.35 9.52 -0.81
N PRO A 177 -11.74 10.30 -1.72
CA PRO A 177 -10.31 10.58 -1.88
C PRO A 177 -9.79 11.67 -0.90
N SER A 178 -8.91 11.30 0.03
CA SER A 178 -8.43 12.21 1.09
C SER A 178 -6.99 12.65 0.90
N ILE A 179 -6.73 13.96 0.96
CA ILE A 179 -5.38 14.53 0.93
C ILE A 179 -4.55 14.04 2.13
N VAL A 180 -5.17 13.90 3.31
CA VAL A 180 -4.52 13.38 4.52
C VAL A 180 -3.93 11.98 4.25
N LEU A 181 -4.74 11.09 3.67
CA LEU A 181 -4.32 9.73 3.36
C LEU A 181 -3.27 9.67 2.25
N ILE A 182 -3.31 10.60 1.28
CA ILE A 182 -2.26 10.69 0.25
C ILE A 182 -0.90 11.02 0.89
N ILE A 183 -0.86 12.01 1.80
CA ILE A 183 0.39 12.40 2.47
C ILE A 183 0.85 11.30 3.43
N LEU A 184 -0.07 10.73 4.23
CA LEU A 184 0.27 9.63 5.14
C LEU A 184 0.81 8.41 4.39
N ALA A 185 0.27 8.09 3.21
CA ALA A 185 0.76 6.98 2.39
C ALA A 185 2.25 7.14 2.04
N ASP A 186 2.65 8.34 1.61
CA ASP A 186 4.04 8.64 1.23
C ASP A 186 4.98 8.58 2.45
N GLN A 187 4.57 9.18 3.57
CA GLN A 187 5.37 9.18 4.80
C GLN A 187 5.49 7.78 5.40
N LEU A 188 4.42 6.99 5.36
CA LEU A 188 4.42 5.60 5.83
C LEU A 188 5.14 4.64 4.90
N ALA A 189 5.16 4.89 3.59
CA ALA A 189 5.96 4.13 2.64
C ALA A 189 7.45 4.26 2.98
N SER A 190 7.93 5.49 3.18
CA SER A 190 9.31 5.74 3.61
C SER A 190 9.59 5.15 4.98
N ALA A 191 8.68 5.30 5.94
CA ALA A 191 8.83 4.73 7.28
C ALA A 191 8.86 3.19 7.27
N ALA A 192 8.08 2.55 6.40
CA ALA A 192 8.07 1.10 6.23
C ALA A 192 9.42 0.59 5.69
N ASP A 193 10.04 1.31 4.75
CA ASP A 193 11.36 0.95 4.22
C ASP A 193 12.46 1.07 5.29
N GLN A 194 12.39 2.11 6.11
CA GLN A 194 13.29 2.28 7.28
C GLN A 194 13.06 1.17 8.31
N ALA A 195 11.81 0.85 8.63
CA ALA A 195 11.46 -0.24 9.53
C ALA A 195 11.90 -1.61 9.00
N GLY A 196 11.79 -1.85 7.69
CA GLY A 196 12.29 -3.06 7.04
C GLY A 196 13.81 -3.20 7.17
N THR A 197 14.54 -2.09 7.08
CA THR A 197 15.99 -2.05 7.33
C THR A 197 16.31 -2.35 8.79
N ALA A 198 15.57 -1.73 9.73
CA ALA A 198 15.71 -2.00 11.16
C ALA A 198 15.43 -3.47 11.50
N ARG A 199 14.39 -4.08 10.92
CA ARG A 199 14.12 -5.52 11.08
C ARG A 199 15.23 -6.39 10.53
N LYS A 200 15.82 -6.08 9.37
CA LYS A 200 16.96 -6.85 8.83
C LYS A 200 18.14 -6.85 9.79
N LEU A 201 18.43 -5.71 10.42
CA LEU A 201 19.47 -5.58 11.44
C LEU A 201 19.13 -6.43 12.68
N LEU A 202 17.92 -6.28 13.24
CA LEU A 202 17.47 -7.06 14.39
C LEU A 202 17.52 -8.57 14.13
N HIS A 203 17.08 -9.03 12.95
CA HIS A 203 17.10 -10.44 12.59
C HIS A 203 18.52 -10.99 12.49
N LYS A 204 19.43 -10.22 11.86
CA LYS A 204 20.85 -10.57 11.77
C LYS A 204 21.49 -10.68 13.15
N GLU A 205 21.16 -9.77 14.05
CA GLU A 205 21.65 -9.79 15.43
C GLU A 205 21.10 -10.99 16.22
N ALA A 206 19.81 -11.29 16.06
CA ALA A 206 19.13 -12.35 16.79
C ALA A 206 19.55 -13.76 16.40
N THR A 207 19.81 -13.98 15.10
CA THR A 207 20.03 -15.31 14.50
C THR A 207 21.44 -15.54 14.00
N GLY A 208 22.22 -14.47 13.77
CA GLY A 208 23.50 -14.52 13.08
C GLY A 208 23.40 -14.65 11.55
N GLU A 209 22.20 -14.76 10.99
CA GLU A 209 21.99 -14.90 9.54
C GLU A 209 22.10 -13.54 8.83
N LEU A 210 22.88 -13.47 7.75
CA LEU A 210 23.10 -12.23 6.99
C LEU A 210 21.87 -11.73 6.21
N SER A 211 20.89 -12.60 5.96
CA SER A 211 19.72 -12.30 5.13
C SER A 211 18.44 -12.71 5.83
N MET A 212 17.52 -11.77 6.02
CA MET A 212 16.19 -12.04 6.56
C MET A 212 15.25 -12.59 5.47
N PRO A 213 14.46 -13.65 5.76
CA PRO A 213 13.38 -14.08 4.88
C PRO A 213 12.38 -12.96 4.58
N SER A 214 11.95 -12.84 3.32
CA SER A 214 11.03 -11.78 2.88
C SER A 214 9.63 -11.83 3.50
N MET A 215 9.28 -12.93 4.18
CA MET A 215 8.05 -13.06 4.96
C MET A 215 8.05 -12.26 6.27
N PHE A 216 9.22 -11.84 6.76
CA PHE A 216 9.35 -11.00 7.96
C PHE A 216 9.54 -9.51 7.64
N ASP A 217 9.60 -9.18 6.35
CA ASP A 217 9.81 -7.82 5.88
C ASP A 217 8.58 -6.94 6.12
N VAL A 218 8.82 -5.65 6.32
CA VAL A 218 7.73 -4.68 6.50
C VAL A 218 7.13 -4.39 5.12
N GLY A 219 5.80 -4.47 5.00
CA GLY A 219 5.12 -4.08 3.78
C GLY A 219 5.08 -2.56 3.64
N SER A 220 5.58 -2.03 2.52
CA SER A 220 5.32 -0.64 2.13
C SER A 220 3.84 -0.45 1.75
N THR A 221 3.41 0.80 1.57
CA THR A 221 2.03 1.17 1.27
C THR A 221 1.98 2.17 0.13
N SER A 222 0.83 2.24 -0.54
CA SER A 222 0.52 3.27 -1.55
C SER A 222 -0.73 4.08 -1.17
N ALA A 223 -0.93 5.23 -1.81
CA ALA A 223 -2.12 6.06 -1.59
C ALA A 223 -3.42 5.32 -1.97
N GLY A 224 -3.39 4.48 -3.01
CA GLY A 224 -4.55 3.65 -3.39
C GLY A 224 -4.90 2.59 -2.33
N GLU A 225 -3.90 1.93 -1.74
CA GLU A 225 -4.11 0.99 -0.63
C GLU A 225 -4.62 1.70 0.62
N MET A 226 -4.16 2.92 0.89
CA MET A 226 -4.64 3.74 2.00
C MET A 226 -6.11 4.15 1.82
N PHE A 227 -6.52 4.50 0.60
CA PHE A 227 -7.93 4.75 0.28
C PHE A 227 -8.79 3.50 0.48
N LEU A 228 -8.34 2.36 -0.02
CA LEU A 228 -9.03 1.07 0.17
C LEU A 228 -9.14 0.71 1.66
N GLY A 229 -8.09 0.96 2.45
CA GLY A 229 -8.07 0.65 3.87
C GLY A 229 -8.94 1.58 4.71
N ALA A 230 -9.04 2.85 4.33
CA ALA A 230 -9.85 3.84 5.04
C ALA A 230 -11.34 3.81 4.68
N LEU A 231 -11.71 3.27 3.51
CA LEU A 231 -13.09 3.29 3.01
C LEU A 231 -14.09 2.65 3.97
N VAL A 232 -13.80 1.44 4.46
CA VAL A 232 -14.71 0.71 5.37
C VAL A 232 -14.83 1.43 6.72
N PRO A 233 -13.73 1.77 7.43
CA PRO A 233 -13.81 2.60 8.64
C PRO A 233 -14.54 3.93 8.44
N GLY A 234 -14.31 4.61 7.31
CA GLY A 234 -14.98 5.86 6.96
C GLY A 234 -16.49 5.68 6.84
N ILE A 235 -16.97 4.71 6.06
CA ILE A 235 -18.41 4.44 5.92
C ILE A 235 -19.03 4.05 7.27
N VAL A 236 -18.34 3.23 8.07
CA VAL A 236 -18.79 2.85 9.41
C VAL A 236 -18.94 4.10 10.29
N LEU A 237 -17.99 5.01 10.27
CA LEU A 237 -18.04 6.25 11.06
C LEU A 237 -19.23 7.14 10.65
N VAL A 238 -19.45 7.33 9.34
CA VAL A 238 -20.60 8.10 8.84
C VAL A 238 -21.91 7.43 9.26
N ALA A 239 -22.02 6.11 9.14
CA ALA A 239 -23.20 5.35 9.55
C ALA A 239 -23.46 5.48 11.06
N VAL A 240 -22.41 5.41 11.89
CA VAL A 240 -22.51 5.60 13.34
C VAL A 240 -22.99 7.02 13.67
N TYR A 241 -22.52 8.06 12.97
CA TYR A 241 -23.00 9.43 13.18
C TYR A 241 -24.47 9.60 12.79
N MET A 242 -24.88 9.07 11.63
CA MET A 242 -26.28 9.11 11.20
C MET A 242 -27.18 8.35 12.18
N LEU A 243 -26.76 7.16 12.62
CA LEU A 243 -27.48 6.36 13.59
C LEU A 243 -27.60 7.08 14.93
N PHE A 244 -26.52 7.69 15.42
CA PHE A 244 -26.54 8.49 16.64
C PHE A 244 -27.56 9.63 16.54
N ILE A 245 -27.56 10.41 15.45
CA ILE A 245 -28.52 11.51 15.27
C ILE A 245 -29.95 10.99 15.23
N LEU A 246 -30.20 9.88 14.53
CA LEU A 246 -31.52 9.25 14.46
C LEU A 246 -31.99 8.81 15.85
N VAL A 247 -31.16 8.05 16.58
CA VAL A 247 -31.47 7.57 17.94
C VAL A 247 -31.70 8.75 18.87
N PHE A 248 -30.81 9.76 18.85
CA PHE A 248 -30.95 10.96 19.67
C PHE A 248 -32.23 11.72 19.36
N ALA A 249 -32.61 11.86 18.08
CA ALA A 249 -33.84 12.52 17.67
C ALA A 249 -35.11 11.76 18.09
N THR A 250 -35.06 10.42 18.12
CA THR A 250 -36.20 9.62 18.60
C THR A 250 -36.45 9.77 20.10
N PHE A 251 -35.38 9.87 20.91
CA PHE A 251 -35.49 10.10 22.36
C PHE A 251 -35.75 11.58 22.71
N PHE A 252 -35.18 12.51 21.94
CA PHE A 252 -35.29 13.96 22.16
C PHE A 252 -35.88 14.68 20.94
N PRO A 253 -37.18 14.47 20.62
CA PRO A 253 -37.80 15.01 19.40
C PRO A 253 -37.83 16.54 19.35
N LYS A 254 -37.80 17.21 20.51
CA LYS A 254 -37.71 18.68 20.60
C LYS A 254 -36.34 19.23 20.22
N ALA A 255 -35.28 18.44 20.37
CA ALA A 255 -33.91 18.88 20.09
C ALA A 255 -33.52 18.74 18.61
N ALA A 256 -34.24 17.89 17.86
CA ALA A 256 -34.01 17.61 16.45
C ALA A 256 -35.35 17.31 15.72
N PRO A 257 -36.22 18.31 15.56
CA PRO A 257 -37.55 18.11 14.98
C PRO A 257 -37.48 17.70 13.50
N ALA A 258 -38.50 16.98 13.05
CA ALA A 258 -38.69 16.65 11.64
C ALA A 258 -39.12 17.90 10.85
N VAL A 259 -38.50 18.11 9.68
CA VAL A 259 -38.79 19.21 8.77
C VAL A 259 -39.70 18.68 7.66
N ARG A 260 -41.01 18.99 7.74
CA ARG A 260 -41.95 18.52 6.72
C ARG A 260 -41.67 19.19 5.37
N TYR A 261 -41.37 18.38 4.36
CA TYR A 261 -41.34 18.82 2.97
C TYR A 261 -42.74 19.30 2.57
N LYS A 262 -42.84 20.52 2.03
CA LYS A 262 -44.13 21.16 1.69
C LYS A 262 -44.72 20.68 0.35
N GLY A 263 -43.97 19.93 -0.47
CA GLY A 263 -44.40 19.43 -1.78
C GLY A 263 -44.82 17.95 -1.78
N VAL A 264 -45.23 17.45 -2.94
CA VAL A 264 -45.55 16.02 -3.18
C VAL A 264 -44.30 15.30 -3.69
N MET A 265 -44.02 14.09 -3.18
CA MET A 265 -42.89 13.26 -3.63
C MET A 265 -43.19 12.56 -4.97
N ASP A 266 -43.45 13.35 -6.01
CA ASP A 266 -43.79 12.86 -7.35
C ASP A 266 -42.55 12.37 -8.13
N LEU A 267 -42.78 11.77 -9.31
CA LEU A 267 -41.70 11.34 -10.22
C LEU A 267 -40.72 12.48 -10.55
N LYS A 268 -41.20 13.73 -10.61
CA LYS A 268 -40.36 14.93 -10.82
C LYS A 268 -39.42 15.22 -9.65
N PHE A 269 -39.88 15.00 -8.41
CA PHE A 269 -39.05 15.15 -7.21
C PHE A 269 -37.91 14.13 -7.23
N TRP A 270 -38.23 12.86 -7.49
CA TRP A 270 -37.23 11.79 -7.62
C TRP A 270 -36.26 12.05 -8.76
N GLY A 271 -36.73 12.51 -9.92
CA GLY A 271 -35.88 12.90 -11.05
C GLY A 271 -34.92 14.04 -10.70
N GLY A 272 -35.39 15.06 -9.97
CA GLY A 272 -34.55 16.13 -9.44
C GLY A 272 -33.50 15.63 -8.45
N CYS A 273 -33.90 14.76 -7.51
CA CYS A 273 -32.98 14.15 -6.56
C CYS A 273 -31.86 13.37 -7.26
N VAL A 274 -32.22 12.52 -8.22
CA VAL A 274 -31.26 11.75 -9.02
C VAL A 274 -30.29 12.67 -9.74
N LEU A 275 -30.77 13.74 -10.38
CA LEU A 275 -29.94 14.65 -11.15
C LEU A 275 -28.98 15.48 -10.28
N THR A 276 -29.33 15.75 -9.02
CA THR A 276 -28.45 16.47 -8.08
C THR A 276 -27.44 15.55 -7.40
N ILE A 277 -27.83 14.33 -7.04
CA ILE A 277 -27.05 13.42 -6.20
C ILE A 277 -26.10 12.54 -7.02
N VAL A 278 -26.60 12.01 -8.14
CA VAL A 278 -25.87 11.00 -8.92
C VAL A 278 -24.63 11.57 -9.58
N PRO A 279 -24.58 12.80 -10.14
CA PRO A 279 -23.36 13.28 -10.78
C PRO A 279 -22.18 13.45 -9.81
N PRO A 280 -22.32 14.08 -8.63
CA PRO A 280 -21.21 14.19 -7.67
C PRO A 280 -20.75 12.84 -7.11
N LEU A 281 -21.70 11.98 -6.72
CA LEU A 281 -21.37 10.61 -6.26
C LEU A 281 -20.75 9.79 -7.38
N GLY A 282 -21.27 9.90 -8.60
CA GLY A 282 -20.76 9.24 -9.78
C GLY A 282 -19.33 9.65 -10.08
N LEU A 283 -18.99 10.93 -9.93
CA LEU A 283 -17.61 11.41 -10.05
C LEU A 283 -16.70 10.78 -8.99
N ILE A 284 -17.13 10.78 -7.71
CA ILE A 284 -16.36 10.16 -6.62
C ILE A 284 -16.18 8.65 -6.85
N PHE A 285 -17.24 7.93 -7.22
CA PHE A 285 -17.17 6.49 -7.52
C PHE A 285 -16.37 6.19 -8.77
N LEU A 286 -16.34 7.09 -9.76
CA LEU A 286 -15.52 6.92 -10.94
C LEU A 286 -14.04 7.09 -10.58
N VAL A 287 -13.69 8.15 -9.84
CA VAL A 287 -12.33 8.38 -9.35
C VAL A 287 -11.88 7.25 -8.44
N LEU A 288 -12.63 6.99 -7.36
CA LEU A 288 -12.29 5.94 -6.41
C LEU A 288 -12.34 4.56 -7.08
N GLY A 289 -13.34 4.28 -7.91
CA GLY A 289 -13.46 3.03 -8.66
C GLY A 289 -12.27 2.79 -9.59
N SER A 290 -11.76 3.82 -10.26
CA SER A 290 -10.57 3.71 -11.11
C SER A 290 -9.30 3.37 -10.31
N ILE A 291 -9.18 3.87 -9.07
CA ILE A 291 -8.09 3.53 -8.14
C ILE A 291 -8.27 2.10 -7.62
N ILE A 292 -9.47 1.77 -7.14
CA ILE A 292 -9.82 0.47 -6.55
C ILE A 292 -9.63 -0.68 -7.55
N THR A 293 -10.01 -0.46 -8.80
CA THR A 293 -9.87 -1.45 -9.88
C THR A 293 -8.47 -1.50 -10.48
N GLY A 294 -7.58 -0.59 -10.08
CA GLY A 294 -6.23 -0.49 -10.63
C GLY A 294 -6.17 0.00 -12.08
N ILE A 295 -7.26 0.60 -12.60
CA ILE A 295 -7.31 1.18 -13.94
C ILE A 295 -6.47 2.46 -13.99
N ALA A 296 -6.51 3.25 -12.91
CA ALA A 296 -5.80 4.52 -12.80
C ALA A 296 -5.02 4.60 -11.50
N THR A 297 -3.80 5.15 -11.57
CA THR A 297 -3.03 5.58 -10.40
C THR A 297 -3.66 6.83 -9.77
N VAL A 298 -3.23 7.21 -8.56
CA VAL A 298 -3.90 8.30 -7.81
C VAL A 298 -3.80 9.66 -8.51
N ASN A 299 -2.69 9.94 -9.19
CA ASN A 299 -2.53 11.13 -10.04
C ASN A 299 -3.45 11.10 -11.28
N GLN A 300 -3.57 9.96 -11.96
CA GLN A 300 -4.48 9.78 -13.11
C GLN A 300 -5.94 9.93 -12.68
N ALA A 301 -6.31 9.31 -11.56
CA ALA A 301 -7.64 9.43 -10.97
C ALA A 301 -7.95 10.88 -10.55
N GLY A 302 -6.97 11.60 -9.99
CA GLY A 302 -7.06 13.03 -9.72
C GLY A 302 -7.36 13.86 -10.97
N ALA A 303 -6.71 13.55 -12.10
CA ALA A 303 -6.95 14.23 -13.37
C ALA A 303 -8.38 13.98 -13.91
N ILE A 304 -8.88 12.75 -13.74
CA ILE A 304 -10.27 12.41 -14.07
C ILE A 304 -11.24 13.19 -13.17
N GLY A 305 -10.95 13.28 -11.87
CA GLY A 305 -11.72 14.05 -10.90
C GLY A 305 -11.78 15.55 -11.24
N ALA A 306 -10.63 16.17 -11.47
CA ALA A 306 -10.51 17.58 -11.85
C ALA A 306 -11.27 17.88 -13.16
N SER A 307 -11.13 17.01 -14.16
CA SER A 307 -11.82 17.13 -15.45
C SER A 307 -13.34 17.00 -15.28
N GLY A 308 -13.81 16.03 -14.51
CA GLY A 308 -15.23 15.84 -14.21
C GLY A 308 -15.83 17.01 -13.44
N ALA A 309 -15.13 17.52 -12.41
CA ALA A 309 -15.57 18.69 -11.66
C ALA A 309 -15.68 19.95 -12.54
N LEU A 310 -14.76 20.13 -13.49
CA LEU A 310 -14.82 21.24 -14.45
C LEU A 310 -16.04 21.14 -15.37
N ILE A 311 -16.32 19.94 -15.91
CA ILE A 311 -17.53 19.69 -16.72
C ILE A 311 -18.79 19.95 -15.88
N MET A 312 -18.79 19.52 -14.63
CA MET A 312 -19.92 19.72 -13.71
C MET A 312 -20.19 21.20 -13.42
N ALA A 313 -19.15 21.95 -13.08
CA ALA A 313 -19.25 23.39 -12.91
C ALA A 313 -19.77 24.08 -14.18
N GLY A 314 -19.32 23.65 -15.36
CA GLY A 314 -19.70 24.22 -16.65
C GLY A 314 -21.20 24.13 -17.00
N TYR A 315 -21.90 23.08 -16.55
CA TYR A 315 -23.36 22.99 -16.72
C TYR A 315 -24.12 23.56 -15.52
N ARG A 316 -23.56 23.49 -14.30
CA ARG A 316 -24.27 23.93 -13.09
C ARG A 316 -24.39 25.45 -13.02
N LEU A 317 -23.34 26.17 -13.40
CA LEU A 317 -23.30 27.64 -13.35
C LEU A 317 -24.20 28.33 -14.40
N ILE A 318 -24.68 27.60 -15.41
CA ILE A 318 -25.54 28.14 -16.49
C ILE A 318 -26.97 27.67 -16.30
N GLU A 319 -27.60 28.10 -15.21
CA GLU A 319 -29.00 27.79 -15.01
C GLU A 319 -29.90 28.50 -16.05
N GLY A 320 -30.91 27.81 -16.60
CA GLY A 320 -31.94 28.43 -17.44
C GLY A 320 -31.72 28.43 -18.96
N THR A 321 -30.59 27.91 -19.48
CA THR A 321 -30.33 27.86 -20.94
C THR A 321 -30.51 26.45 -21.53
N LYS A 322 -30.94 26.36 -22.80
CA LYS A 322 -31.06 25.07 -23.52
C LYS A 322 -29.72 24.36 -23.74
N ALA A 323 -28.62 25.13 -23.84
CA ALA A 323 -27.27 24.60 -24.06
C ALA A 323 -26.53 24.18 -22.76
N ARG A 324 -27.25 24.06 -21.63
CA ARG A 324 -26.71 23.74 -20.31
C ARG A 324 -25.87 22.46 -20.33
N TYR A 325 -26.45 21.34 -20.79
CA TYR A 325 -25.83 20.01 -20.70
C TYR A 325 -24.98 19.61 -21.92
N TYR A 326 -24.85 20.46 -22.95
CA TYR A 326 -24.16 20.09 -24.20
C TYR A 326 -22.70 19.63 -23.99
N PRO A 327 -21.85 20.32 -23.19
CA PRO A 327 -20.50 19.85 -22.94
C PRO A 327 -20.50 18.49 -22.22
N ALA A 328 -21.36 18.31 -21.22
CA ALA A 328 -21.44 17.07 -20.46
C ALA A 328 -21.90 15.87 -21.32
N ILE A 329 -22.89 16.08 -22.20
CA ILE A 329 -23.37 15.06 -23.14
C ILE A 329 -22.26 14.71 -24.15
N LEU A 330 -21.56 15.71 -24.68
CA LEU A 330 -20.43 15.49 -25.59
C LEU A 330 -19.32 14.68 -24.91
N ALA A 331 -18.98 15.01 -23.65
CA ALA A 331 -17.98 14.25 -22.88
C ALA A 331 -18.41 12.79 -22.71
N MET A 332 -19.67 12.56 -22.33
CA MET A 332 -20.22 11.23 -22.10
C MET A 332 -20.23 10.39 -23.39
N LEU A 333 -20.66 10.98 -24.52
CA LEU A 333 -20.61 10.32 -25.82
C LEU A 333 -19.18 10.00 -26.24
N SER A 334 -18.24 10.93 -26.05
CA SER A 334 -16.82 10.69 -26.31
C SER A 334 -16.25 9.56 -25.46
N ILE A 335 -16.54 9.50 -24.16
CA ILE A 335 -16.08 8.43 -23.27
C ILE A 335 -16.67 7.08 -23.69
N LEU A 336 -17.97 7.02 -24.00
CA LEU A 336 -18.62 5.81 -24.50
C LEU A 336 -18.02 5.33 -25.82
N LEU A 337 -17.71 6.26 -26.73
CA LEU A 337 -17.06 5.95 -28.00
C LEU A 337 -15.63 5.46 -27.80
N ILE A 338 -14.86 6.04 -26.88
CA ILE A 338 -13.52 5.56 -26.49
C ILE A 338 -13.61 4.15 -25.91
N ALA A 339 -14.55 3.91 -24.98
CA ALA A 339 -14.74 2.60 -24.37
C ALA A 339 -15.14 1.54 -25.42
N PHE A 340 -16.05 1.88 -26.33
CA PHE A 340 -16.42 1.03 -27.46
C PHE A 340 -15.20 0.72 -28.35
N CYS A 341 -14.39 1.73 -28.66
CA CYS A 341 -13.18 1.58 -29.44
C CYS A 341 -12.17 0.64 -28.77
N LEU A 342 -11.90 0.80 -27.48
CA LEU A 342 -10.98 -0.03 -26.71
C LEU A 342 -11.46 -1.48 -26.55
N SER A 343 -12.78 -1.69 -26.47
CA SER A 343 -13.36 -3.03 -26.32
C SER A 343 -13.42 -3.81 -27.63
N ASN A 344 -13.59 -3.14 -28.78
CA ASN A 344 -13.82 -3.80 -30.06
C ASN A 344 -12.60 -3.78 -31.00
N TYR A 345 -11.64 -2.87 -30.79
CA TYR A 345 -10.49 -2.70 -31.68
C TYR A 345 -9.17 -2.69 -30.91
N THR A 346 -8.13 -3.30 -31.48
CA THR A 346 -6.76 -3.23 -30.95
C THR A 346 -6.12 -1.89 -31.32
N MET A 347 -6.09 -0.93 -30.38
CA MET A 347 -5.55 0.43 -30.54
C MET A 347 -4.00 0.47 -30.58
N ASN A 348 -3.38 -0.27 -31.50
CA ASN A 348 -1.92 -0.30 -31.63
C ASN A 348 -1.49 0.22 -33.00
N VAL A 349 -0.90 1.43 -33.02
CA VAL A 349 -0.40 2.08 -34.24
C VAL A 349 0.68 1.23 -34.94
N LYS A 350 1.54 0.53 -34.19
CA LYS A 350 2.57 -0.35 -34.77
C LYS A 350 1.97 -1.61 -35.43
N ALA A 351 0.82 -2.09 -34.95
CA ALA A 351 0.16 -3.25 -35.54
C ALA A 351 -0.42 -2.97 -36.93
N ILE A 352 -0.76 -1.70 -37.23
CA ILE A 352 -1.24 -1.28 -38.55
C ILE A 352 -0.14 -1.41 -39.60
N ILE A 353 1.08 -0.95 -39.27
CA ILE A 353 2.22 -0.94 -40.19
C ILE A 353 2.68 -2.36 -40.54
N VAL A 354 2.58 -3.30 -39.59
CA VAL A 354 3.12 -4.66 -39.74
C VAL A 354 2.09 -5.67 -40.27
N ASN A 355 0.81 -5.54 -39.90
CA ASN A 355 -0.21 -6.58 -40.16
C ASN A 355 -1.42 -6.08 -40.98
N GLY A 356 -1.43 -4.84 -41.49
CA GLY A 356 -2.59 -4.30 -42.23
C GLY A 356 -3.84 -4.12 -41.36
N GLY A 357 -3.66 -3.85 -40.06
CA GLY A 357 -4.76 -3.74 -39.10
C GLY A 357 -5.77 -2.63 -39.41
N ASN A 358 -7.03 -2.84 -38.99
CA ASN A 358 -8.17 -1.93 -39.21
C ASN A 358 -7.90 -0.49 -38.73
N SER A 359 -7.74 0.43 -39.68
CA SER A 359 -7.53 1.87 -39.45
C SER A 359 -8.74 2.59 -38.84
N THR A 360 -9.92 1.99 -38.97
CA THR A 360 -11.22 2.54 -38.52
C THR A 360 -11.26 2.78 -37.01
N GLY A 361 -10.76 1.83 -36.22
CA GLY A 361 -10.72 1.96 -34.77
C GLY A 361 -9.91 3.18 -34.32
N ILE A 362 -8.72 3.38 -34.88
CA ILE A 362 -7.85 4.50 -34.50
C ILE A 362 -8.48 5.85 -34.86
N TRP A 363 -9.09 5.98 -36.04
CA TRP A 363 -9.79 7.21 -36.43
C TRP A 363 -10.98 7.53 -35.54
N LEU A 364 -11.79 6.53 -35.20
CA LEU A 364 -12.90 6.69 -34.25
C LEU A 364 -12.39 7.09 -32.86
N GLY A 365 -11.31 6.46 -32.39
CA GLY A 365 -10.67 6.81 -31.12
C GLY A 365 -10.13 8.25 -31.11
N LEU A 366 -9.52 8.70 -32.21
CA LEU A 366 -9.02 10.06 -32.36
C LEU A 366 -10.16 11.09 -32.36
N LEU A 367 -11.23 10.84 -33.11
CA LEU A 367 -12.43 11.69 -33.11
C LEU A 367 -13.06 11.76 -31.71
N ALA A 368 -13.18 10.61 -31.04
CA ALA A 368 -13.72 10.54 -29.68
C ALA A 368 -12.88 11.37 -28.70
N THR A 369 -11.55 11.27 -28.80
CA THR A 369 -10.60 12.02 -27.97
C THR A 369 -10.70 13.53 -28.23
N LEU A 370 -10.80 13.95 -29.49
CA LEU A 370 -11.04 15.36 -29.84
C LEU A 370 -12.39 15.86 -29.30
N GLY A 371 -13.44 15.04 -29.35
CA GLY A 371 -14.72 15.35 -28.73
C GLY A 371 -14.62 15.56 -27.21
N LEU A 372 -13.80 14.77 -26.53
CA LEU A 372 -13.57 14.92 -25.09
C LEU A 372 -12.81 16.21 -24.77
N ILE A 373 -11.75 16.51 -25.53
CA ILE A 373 -10.96 17.74 -25.38
C ILE A 373 -11.82 18.97 -25.64
N THR A 374 -12.62 18.96 -26.72
CA THR A 374 -13.53 20.09 -27.03
C THR A 374 -14.56 20.30 -25.94
N SER A 375 -15.11 19.23 -25.35
CA SER A 375 -16.00 19.34 -24.18
C SER A 375 -15.31 19.99 -22.97
N LEU A 376 -14.08 19.57 -22.65
CA LEU A 376 -13.31 20.11 -21.52
C LEU A 376 -12.97 21.58 -21.73
N VAL A 377 -12.48 21.94 -22.92
CA VAL A 377 -12.16 23.33 -23.28
C VAL A 377 -13.43 24.19 -23.23
N TRP A 378 -14.56 23.69 -23.76
CA TRP A 378 -15.82 24.42 -23.72
C TRP A 378 -16.30 24.64 -22.28
N SER A 379 -16.22 23.61 -21.43
CA SER A 379 -16.56 23.71 -20.01
C SER A 379 -15.64 24.70 -19.28
N GLY A 380 -14.32 24.62 -19.52
CA GLY A 380 -13.34 25.55 -18.96
C GLY A 380 -13.59 27.00 -19.36
N LEU A 381 -13.85 27.27 -20.64
CA LEU A 381 -14.15 28.61 -21.11
C LEU A 381 -15.46 29.16 -20.51
N ARG A 382 -16.47 28.31 -20.28
CA ARG A 382 -17.71 28.71 -19.58
C ARG A 382 -17.43 29.11 -18.14
N VAL A 383 -16.74 28.25 -17.38
CA VAL A 383 -16.43 28.49 -15.96
C VAL A 383 -15.49 29.69 -15.79
N LEU A 384 -14.62 29.96 -16.77
CA LEU A 384 -13.77 31.16 -16.79
C LEU A 384 -14.59 32.44 -16.97
N LYS A 385 -15.56 32.45 -17.90
CA LYS A 385 -16.37 33.64 -18.20
C LYS A 385 -17.43 33.93 -17.13
N LEU A 386 -17.87 32.91 -16.37
CA LEU A 386 -18.96 33.03 -15.40
C LEU A 386 -18.41 33.28 -14.00
N ASN A 387 -18.74 34.45 -13.44
CA ASN A 387 -18.38 34.88 -12.08
C ASN A 387 -16.87 34.75 -11.75
N ASN A 388 -16.01 34.74 -12.77
CA ASN A 388 -14.58 34.49 -12.64
C ASN A 388 -14.23 33.23 -11.83
N THR A 389 -15.12 32.22 -11.85
CA THR A 389 -15.07 31.07 -10.93
C THR A 389 -13.79 30.27 -11.11
N LEU A 390 -13.38 30.02 -12.37
CA LEU A 390 -12.15 29.26 -12.64
C LEU A 390 -10.90 29.99 -12.10
N HIS A 391 -10.86 31.32 -12.20
CA HIS A 391 -9.73 32.09 -11.70
C HIS A 391 -9.62 32.02 -10.17
N GLU A 392 -10.75 32.17 -9.46
CA GLU A 392 -10.79 31.97 -8.01
C GLU A 392 -10.34 30.57 -7.61
N VAL A 393 -10.87 29.54 -8.28
CA VAL A 393 -10.51 28.14 -8.02
C VAL A 393 -9.02 27.92 -8.24
N MET A 394 -8.45 28.45 -9.33
CA MET A 394 -7.02 28.35 -9.63
C MET A 394 -6.16 29.05 -8.57
N ILE A 395 -6.55 30.24 -8.12
CA ILE A 395 -5.81 30.97 -7.07
C ILE A 395 -5.87 30.21 -5.74
N GLU A 396 -7.06 29.76 -5.31
CA GLU A 396 -7.20 29.01 -4.06
C GLU A 396 -6.46 27.66 -4.12
N THR A 397 -6.49 26.99 -5.28
CA THR A 397 -5.71 25.77 -5.52
C THR A 397 -4.21 26.03 -5.41
N ALA A 398 -3.70 27.08 -6.07
CA ALA A 398 -2.29 27.43 -6.03
C ALA A 398 -1.82 27.81 -4.62
N LYS A 399 -2.62 28.60 -3.88
CA LYS A 399 -2.31 28.96 -2.48
C LYS A 399 -2.25 27.74 -1.58
N THR A 400 -3.27 26.88 -1.65
CA THR A 400 -3.34 25.67 -0.81
C THR A 400 -2.21 24.70 -1.15
N THR A 401 -1.95 24.48 -2.45
CA THR A 401 -0.87 23.61 -2.92
C THR A 401 0.51 24.14 -2.50
N SER A 402 0.74 25.44 -2.65
CA SER A 402 2.00 26.08 -2.24
C SER A 402 2.22 25.95 -0.73
N LEU A 403 1.18 26.09 0.08
CA LEU A 403 1.27 25.88 1.53
C LEU A 403 1.71 24.45 1.85
N VAL A 404 1.03 23.44 1.28
CA VAL A 404 1.35 22.02 1.47
C VAL A 404 2.80 21.73 1.08
N PHE A 405 3.24 22.24 -0.06
CA PHE A 405 4.59 22.01 -0.58
C PHE A 405 5.69 22.68 0.25
N ILE A 406 5.47 23.91 0.73
CA ILE A 406 6.46 24.55 1.61
C ILE A 406 6.55 23.81 2.95
N ILE A 407 5.44 23.27 3.46
CA ILE A 407 5.47 22.46 4.69
C ILE A 407 6.25 21.15 4.46
N LEU A 408 6.02 20.45 3.34
CA LEU A 408 6.78 19.25 2.98
C LEU A 408 8.29 19.53 2.91
N LEU A 409 8.65 20.67 2.31
CA LEU A 409 10.03 21.15 2.24
C LEU A 409 10.60 21.42 3.63
N GLY A 410 9.86 22.15 4.47
CA GLY A 410 10.26 22.53 5.81
C GLY A 410 10.52 21.34 6.72
N ALA A 411 9.70 20.31 6.61
CA ALA A 411 9.81 19.11 7.43
C ALA A 411 11.02 18.24 7.05
N ALA A 412 11.47 18.25 5.79
CA ALA A 412 12.73 17.58 5.41
C ALA A 412 13.94 18.20 6.12
N MET A 413 13.96 19.54 6.24
CA MET A 413 15.01 20.25 6.97
C MET A 413 14.89 20.06 8.49
N LEU A 414 13.67 20.05 9.02
CA LEU A 414 13.43 19.73 10.43
C LEU A 414 13.89 18.31 10.79
N THR A 415 13.55 17.32 9.96
CA THR A 415 13.97 15.92 10.18
C THR A 415 15.48 15.80 10.16
N ALA A 416 16.15 16.51 9.25
CA ALA A 416 17.61 16.58 9.21
C ALA A 416 18.18 17.19 10.50
N ALA A 417 17.66 18.33 10.96
CA ALA A 417 18.09 18.97 12.22
C ALA A 417 17.82 18.09 13.45
N PHE A 418 16.65 17.44 13.50
CA PHE A 418 16.28 16.55 14.59
C PHE A 418 17.21 15.35 14.68
N ARG A 419 17.55 14.72 13.54
CA ARG A 419 18.55 13.64 13.47
C ARG A 419 19.96 14.15 13.80
N ALA A 420 20.30 15.37 13.38
CA ALA A 420 21.60 15.99 13.63
C ALA A 420 21.94 16.09 15.13
N PHE A 421 20.92 16.27 15.98
CA PHE A 421 21.07 16.37 17.44
C PHE A 421 20.67 15.07 18.18
N GLY A 422 20.55 13.94 17.48
CA GLY A 422 20.25 12.63 18.09
C GLY A 422 18.79 12.46 18.53
N GLY A 423 17.85 13.26 18.02
CA GLY A 423 16.45 13.22 18.43
C GLY A 423 15.75 11.89 18.10
N GLU A 424 16.12 11.24 16.99
CA GLU A 424 15.54 9.95 16.59
C GLU A 424 15.87 8.85 17.60
N ASP A 425 17.13 8.76 18.01
CA ASP A 425 17.59 7.79 19.01
C ASP A 425 16.99 8.09 20.37
N LEU A 426 16.87 9.37 20.76
CA LEU A 426 16.19 9.77 22.00
C LEU A 426 14.73 9.27 22.04
N VAL A 427 13.96 9.50 20.98
CA VAL A 427 12.56 9.05 20.91
C VAL A 427 12.48 7.53 20.88
N ARG A 428 13.37 6.88 20.13
CA ARG A 428 13.45 5.42 20.06
C ARG A 428 13.74 4.80 21.43
N ASP A 429 14.74 5.31 22.14
CA ASP A 429 15.15 4.78 23.43
C ASP A 429 14.11 5.06 24.50
N PHE A 430 13.50 6.25 24.49
CA PHE A 430 12.35 6.55 25.33
C PHE A 430 11.21 5.54 25.09
N LEU A 431 10.80 5.35 23.83
CA LEU A 431 9.72 4.42 23.51
C LEU A 431 10.07 2.96 23.84
N ASN A 432 11.33 2.55 23.68
CA ASN A 432 11.78 1.19 24.01
C ASN A 432 11.93 0.96 25.52
N SER A 433 12.18 2.00 26.31
CA SER A 433 12.27 1.91 27.78
C SER A 433 10.91 1.71 28.45
N LEU A 434 9.81 1.98 27.75
CA LEU A 434 8.46 1.91 28.32
C LEU A 434 8.03 0.47 28.62
N PRO A 435 7.53 0.19 29.83
CA PRO A 435 6.94 -1.10 30.14
C PRO A 435 5.64 -1.31 29.34
N GLY A 436 5.39 -2.52 28.85
CA GLY A 436 4.14 -2.90 28.17
C GLY A 436 4.24 -3.16 26.66
N GLY A 437 5.45 -3.17 26.08
CA GLY A 437 5.70 -3.62 24.71
C GLY A 437 5.04 -2.73 23.64
N PHE A 438 4.64 -3.33 22.51
CA PHE A 438 4.06 -2.59 21.39
C PHE A 438 2.85 -1.73 21.77
N TRP A 439 1.91 -2.26 22.56
CA TRP A 439 0.67 -1.54 22.88
C TRP A 439 0.90 -0.29 23.73
N ALA A 440 1.87 -0.34 24.66
CA ALA A 440 2.27 0.85 25.41
C ALA A 440 2.86 1.93 24.49
N LYS A 441 3.80 1.54 23.61
CA LYS A 441 4.39 2.44 22.59
C LYS A 441 3.30 3.05 21.71
N PHE A 442 2.39 2.21 21.21
CA PHE A 442 1.31 2.61 20.32
C PHE A 442 0.36 3.62 20.98
N VAL A 443 -0.11 3.34 22.21
CA VAL A 443 -1.03 4.23 22.94
C VAL A 443 -0.36 5.57 23.25
N ILE A 444 0.91 5.57 23.66
CA ILE A 444 1.64 6.81 23.96
C ILE A 444 1.86 7.62 22.69
N VAL A 445 2.26 7.00 21.58
CA VAL A 445 2.40 7.70 20.29
C VAL A 445 1.06 8.27 19.83
N MET A 446 -0.04 7.52 19.97
CA MET A 446 -1.38 8.03 19.64
C MET A 446 -1.78 9.19 20.55
N ALA A 447 -1.49 9.13 21.84
CA ALA A 447 -1.75 10.24 22.77
C ALA A 447 -0.92 11.49 22.42
N VAL A 448 0.35 11.33 22.06
CA VAL A 448 1.21 12.43 21.62
C VAL A 448 0.68 13.05 20.33
N ILE A 449 0.33 12.24 19.31
CA ILE A 449 -0.28 12.74 18.06
C ILE A 449 -1.60 13.46 18.36
N PHE A 450 -2.41 12.93 19.27
CA PHE A 450 -3.68 13.53 19.67
C PHE A 450 -3.48 14.91 20.31
N VAL A 451 -2.51 15.06 21.22
CA VAL A 451 -2.22 16.36 21.85
C VAL A 451 -1.59 17.33 20.86
N LEU A 452 -0.69 16.85 20.00
CA LEU A 452 -0.06 17.69 18.98
C LEU A 452 -1.06 18.24 17.97
N GLY A 453 -2.10 17.47 17.63
CA GLY A 453 -3.16 17.92 16.72
C GLY A 453 -4.05 19.04 17.27
N PHE A 454 -3.84 19.48 18.51
CA PHE A 454 -4.45 20.69 19.05
C PHE A 454 -3.77 21.95 18.51
N PHE A 455 -2.48 21.85 18.17
CA PHE A 455 -1.64 22.99 17.80
C PHE A 455 -1.15 22.91 16.36
N LEU A 456 -1.03 21.69 15.83
CA LEU A 456 -0.50 21.39 14.50
C LEU A 456 -1.61 20.89 13.59
N ASP A 457 -1.61 21.34 12.34
CA ASP A 457 -2.47 20.78 11.31
C ASP A 457 -1.95 19.37 10.90
N PHE A 458 -2.77 18.59 10.20
CA PHE A 458 -2.49 17.18 9.93
C PHE A 458 -1.28 17.02 9.02
N ILE A 459 -1.01 18.00 8.16
CA ILE A 459 0.12 18.00 7.22
C ILE A 459 1.41 18.03 8.04
N GLU A 460 1.48 18.88 9.06
CA GLU A 460 2.62 19.02 9.95
C GLU A 460 2.85 17.73 10.72
N ILE A 461 1.81 17.14 11.29
CA ILE A 461 1.92 15.87 12.00
C ILE A 461 2.40 14.77 11.05
N ALA A 462 1.80 14.68 9.86
CA ALA A 462 2.13 13.67 8.88
C ALA A 462 3.60 13.75 8.44
N VAL A 463 4.16 14.94 8.27
CA VAL A 463 5.53 15.09 7.75
C VAL A 463 6.58 15.23 8.84
N VAL A 464 6.21 15.67 10.05
CA VAL A 464 7.14 15.82 11.19
C VAL A 464 7.11 14.60 12.10
N VAL A 465 5.92 14.21 12.57
CA VAL A 465 5.80 13.22 13.65
C VAL A 465 5.87 11.79 13.09
N VAL A 466 5.17 11.51 11.99
CA VAL A 466 5.05 10.15 11.43
C VAL A 466 6.41 9.56 11.04
N PRO A 467 7.33 10.27 10.36
CA PRO A 467 8.64 9.72 10.02
C PRO A 467 9.48 9.35 11.25
N ILE A 468 9.22 9.97 12.40
CA ILE A 468 9.94 9.68 13.65
C ILE A 468 9.33 8.44 14.32
N VAL A 469 8.00 8.40 14.49
CA VAL A 469 7.35 7.36 15.31
C VAL A 469 6.99 6.10 14.53
N ALA A 470 6.66 6.21 13.24
CA ALA A 470 6.19 5.08 12.44
C ALA A 470 7.27 4.02 12.19
N PRO A 471 8.54 4.34 11.88
CA PRO A 471 9.57 3.32 11.71
C PRO A 471 9.73 2.47 12.98
N ILE A 472 9.65 3.09 14.16
CA ILE A 472 9.78 2.43 15.46
C ILE A 472 8.61 1.45 15.68
N LEU A 473 7.38 1.87 15.41
CA LEU A 473 6.18 1.03 15.57
C LEU A 473 6.11 -0.09 14.52
N LEU A 474 6.49 0.19 13.28
CA LEU A 474 6.48 -0.79 12.18
C LEU A 474 7.62 -1.81 12.32
N ALA A 475 8.75 -1.42 12.91
CA ALA A 475 9.86 -2.34 13.13
C ALA A 475 9.53 -3.42 14.17
N ASP A 476 8.63 -3.15 15.12
CA ASP A 476 8.29 -4.06 16.22
C ASP A 476 7.68 -5.39 15.72
N PRO A 477 8.37 -6.53 15.92
CA PRO A 477 7.94 -7.82 15.40
C PRO A 477 6.82 -8.47 16.22
N SER A 478 6.53 -7.96 17.43
CA SER A 478 5.51 -8.55 18.32
C SER A 478 4.09 -8.33 17.81
N ALA A 479 3.80 -7.12 17.31
CA ALA A 479 2.49 -6.79 16.75
C ALA A 479 2.46 -6.94 15.23
N ASN A 480 3.58 -6.73 14.53
CA ASN A 480 3.70 -6.87 13.08
C ASN A 480 2.53 -6.20 12.30
N ILE A 481 2.27 -4.94 12.64
CA ILE A 481 1.19 -4.16 12.03
C ILE A 481 1.53 -3.80 10.58
N THR A 482 0.50 -3.55 9.76
CA THR A 482 0.67 -3.01 8.42
C THR A 482 0.79 -1.48 8.44
N ALA A 483 1.53 -0.92 7.48
CA ALA A 483 1.58 0.53 7.27
C ALA A 483 0.17 1.11 6.99
N VAL A 484 -0.66 0.39 6.25
CA VAL A 484 -2.05 0.78 5.95
C VAL A 484 -2.88 0.91 7.23
N TRP A 485 -2.79 -0.06 8.14
CA TRP A 485 -3.52 0.00 9.40
C TRP A 485 -3.03 1.17 10.27
N LEU A 486 -1.71 1.36 10.39
CA LEU A 486 -1.15 2.46 11.16
C LEU A 486 -1.61 3.83 10.61
N GLY A 487 -1.61 4.00 9.29
CA GLY A 487 -2.05 5.25 8.65
C GLY A 487 -3.53 5.56 8.88
N VAL A 488 -4.40 4.55 8.80
CA VAL A 488 -5.82 4.73 9.13
C VAL A 488 -6.01 5.10 10.60
N MET A 489 -5.27 4.48 11.52
CA MET A 489 -5.32 4.82 12.95
C MET A 489 -4.85 6.24 13.21
N ILE A 490 -3.74 6.67 12.59
CA ILE A 490 -3.24 8.04 12.67
C ILE A 490 -4.28 9.02 12.12
N GLY A 491 -4.89 8.72 10.96
CA GLY A 491 -5.93 9.56 10.35
C GLY A 491 -7.15 9.75 11.25
N LEU A 492 -7.69 8.67 11.82
CA LEU A 492 -8.80 8.73 12.77
C LEU A 492 -8.44 9.50 14.05
N ASN A 493 -7.21 9.34 14.53
CA ASN A 493 -6.74 10.03 15.73
C ASN A 493 -6.60 11.54 15.51
N ILE A 494 -5.97 11.95 14.40
CA ILE A 494 -5.86 13.36 14.00
C ILE A 494 -7.26 13.96 13.83
N GLN A 495 -8.19 13.23 13.23
CA GLN A 495 -9.58 13.67 13.09
C GLN A 495 -10.25 13.96 14.43
N THR A 496 -10.00 13.11 15.42
CA THR A 496 -10.56 13.27 16.77
C THR A 496 -9.92 14.48 17.48
N SER A 497 -8.62 14.67 17.30
CA SER A 497 -7.91 15.84 17.82
C SER A 497 -8.49 17.16 17.31
N PHE A 498 -8.83 17.24 16.02
CA PHE A 498 -9.36 18.45 15.39
C PHE A 498 -10.74 18.87 15.91
N LEU A 499 -11.42 17.97 16.63
CA LEU A 499 -12.71 18.20 17.26
C LEU A 499 -12.62 18.46 18.76
N THR A 500 -11.48 18.23 19.40
CA THR A 500 -11.39 18.21 20.86
C THR A 500 -11.20 19.63 21.43
N PRO A 501 -12.11 20.11 22.31
CA PRO A 501 -11.94 21.39 23.00
C PRO A 501 -10.71 21.40 23.93
N PRO A 502 -10.10 22.57 24.20
CA PRO A 502 -10.49 23.90 23.74
C PRO A 502 -9.94 24.28 22.35
N PHE A 503 -9.02 23.49 21.80
CA PHE A 503 -8.18 23.89 20.66
C PHE A 503 -8.60 23.33 19.29
N GLY A 504 -9.60 22.46 19.21
CA GLY A 504 -9.99 21.81 17.95
C GLY A 504 -10.21 22.81 16.80
N PHE A 505 -9.39 22.73 15.75
CA PHE A 505 -9.43 23.63 14.59
C PHE A 505 -10.82 23.75 13.97
N ALA A 506 -11.52 22.61 13.84
CA ALA A 506 -12.88 22.59 13.30
C ALA A 506 -13.84 23.47 14.14
N LEU A 507 -13.62 23.54 15.46
CA LEU A 507 -14.45 24.34 16.36
C LEU A 507 -14.21 25.83 16.14
N PHE A 508 -12.96 26.25 15.94
CA PHE A 508 -12.61 27.64 15.67
C PHE A 508 -13.10 28.09 14.29
N TYR A 509 -12.97 27.24 13.28
CA TYR A 509 -13.50 27.50 11.94
C TYR A 509 -15.02 27.67 11.97
N LEU A 510 -15.74 26.78 12.68
CA LEU A 510 -17.18 26.92 12.86
C LEU A 510 -17.53 28.19 13.65
N ARG A 511 -16.79 28.48 14.71
CA ARG A 511 -17.01 29.70 15.52
C ARG A 511 -16.83 30.97 14.69
N GLY A 512 -15.89 30.99 13.75
CA GLY A 512 -15.64 32.12 12.85
C GLY A 512 -16.83 32.49 11.95
N VAL A 513 -17.71 31.53 11.65
CA VAL A 513 -18.92 31.75 10.83
C VAL A 513 -20.23 31.65 11.59
N ALA A 514 -20.21 31.13 12.83
CA ALA A 514 -21.41 30.97 13.63
C ALA A 514 -21.98 32.33 14.08
N PRO A 515 -23.31 32.52 14.01
CA PRO A 515 -23.96 33.74 14.49
C PRO A 515 -23.79 33.88 16.01
N SER A 516 -23.85 35.11 16.51
CA SER A 516 -23.73 35.43 17.95
C SER A 516 -24.74 34.71 18.84
N SER A 517 -25.83 34.20 18.27
CA SER A 517 -26.82 33.38 18.97
C SER A 517 -26.28 32.00 19.41
N VAL A 518 -25.22 31.48 18.77
CA VAL A 518 -24.57 30.22 19.14
C VAL A 518 -23.30 30.53 19.94
N ARG A 519 -23.29 30.14 21.22
CA ARG A 519 -22.13 30.39 22.10
C ARG A 519 -21.07 29.32 21.87
N THR A 520 -19.80 29.64 22.15
CA THR A 520 -18.69 28.68 22.09
C THR A 520 -18.95 27.44 22.96
N VAL A 521 -19.59 27.63 24.12
CA VAL A 521 -19.99 26.54 25.01
C VAL A 521 -21.01 25.61 24.35
N ASP A 522 -21.91 26.13 23.51
CA ASP A 522 -22.86 25.31 22.76
C ASP A 522 -22.12 24.45 21.73
N ILE A 523 -21.10 24.99 21.06
CA ILE A 523 -20.21 24.24 20.15
C ILE A 523 -19.48 23.13 20.90
N TYR A 524 -18.82 23.45 22.01
CA TYR A 524 -18.07 22.47 22.79
C TYR A 524 -18.96 21.35 23.33
N LYS A 525 -20.13 21.68 23.89
CA LYS A 525 -21.08 20.69 24.40
C LYS A 525 -21.60 19.77 23.29
N GLY A 526 -21.79 20.32 22.09
CA GLY A 526 -22.24 19.57 20.91
C GLY A 526 -21.27 18.49 20.46
N VAL A 527 -19.98 18.79 20.49
CA VAL A 527 -18.94 17.95 19.87
C VAL A 527 -18.51 16.79 20.76
N ILE A 528 -18.71 16.88 22.09
CA ILE A 528 -18.38 15.81 23.04
C ILE A 528 -18.99 14.46 22.62
N ALA A 529 -20.25 14.45 22.18
CA ALA A 529 -20.89 13.22 21.74
C ALA A 529 -20.16 12.59 20.53
N PHE A 530 -19.76 13.41 19.56
CA PHE A 530 -19.05 12.96 18.36
C PHE A 530 -17.62 12.51 18.68
N ILE A 531 -16.92 13.16 19.61
CA ILE A 531 -15.60 12.71 20.09
C ILE A 531 -15.73 11.32 20.72
N CYS A 532 -16.73 11.09 21.59
CA CYS A 532 -16.95 9.77 22.17
C CYS A 532 -17.19 8.71 21.08
N LEU A 533 -17.99 9.03 20.05
CA LEU A 533 -18.20 8.12 18.92
C LEU A 533 -16.91 7.85 18.13
N GLN A 534 -16.05 8.84 17.95
CA GLN A 534 -14.75 8.66 17.29
C GLN A 534 -13.79 7.81 18.10
N LEU A 535 -13.70 8.02 19.42
CA LEU A 535 -12.88 7.19 20.29
C LEU A 535 -13.36 5.73 20.30
N ILE A 536 -14.68 5.52 20.29
CA ILE A 536 -15.26 4.17 20.12
C ILE A 536 -14.88 3.59 18.76
N ALA A 537 -15.02 4.36 17.67
CA ALA A 537 -14.65 3.91 16.33
C ALA A 537 -13.15 3.58 16.23
N LEU A 538 -12.27 4.40 16.82
CA LEU A 538 -10.83 4.18 16.92
C LEU A 538 -10.53 2.88 17.66
N GLY A 539 -11.22 2.61 18.77
CA GLY A 539 -11.10 1.35 19.50
C GLY A 539 -11.54 0.13 18.68
N ILE A 540 -12.66 0.25 17.95
CA ILE A 540 -13.17 -0.83 17.07
C ILE A 540 -12.18 -1.13 15.95
N VAL A 541 -11.69 -0.11 15.23
CA VAL A 541 -10.73 -0.27 14.14
C VAL A 541 -9.38 -0.79 14.67
N GLY A 542 -9.01 -0.35 15.88
CA GLY A 542 -7.82 -0.82 16.58
C GLY A 542 -7.86 -2.32 16.89
N TYR A 543 -9.00 -2.82 17.38
CA TYR A 543 -9.17 -4.22 17.75
C TYR A 543 -9.42 -5.14 16.54
N TYR A 544 -10.05 -4.62 15.47
CA TYR A 544 -10.38 -5.37 14.27
C TYR A 544 -9.58 -4.89 13.04
N PRO A 545 -8.29 -5.23 12.91
CA PRO A 545 -7.46 -4.81 11.78
C PRO A 545 -7.98 -5.27 10.41
N GLN A 546 -8.85 -6.29 10.39
CA GLN A 546 -9.57 -6.75 9.20
C GLN A 546 -10.42 -5.66 8.55
N LEU A 547 -10.93 -4.70 9.33
CA LEU A 547 -11.71 -3.57 8.78
C LEU A 547 -10.85 -2.71 7.83
N VAL A 548 -9.55 -2.65 8.07
CA VAL A 548 -8.60 -1.89 7.26
C VAL A 548 -7.92 -2.77 6.20
N ASN A 549 -7.38 -3.93 6.59
CA ASN A 549 -6.51 -4.71 5.73
C ASN A 549 -7.24 -5.62 4.73
N TYR A 550 -8.51 -6.00 5.00
CA TYR A 550 -9.19 -6.99 4.17
C TYR A 550 -9.48 -6.49 2.75
N LEU A 551 -10.00 -5.27 2.62
CA LEU A 551 -10.39 -4.72 1.31
C LEU A 551 -9.17 -4.50 0.39
N PRO A 552 -8.06 -3.87 0.86
CA PRO A 552 -6.81 -3.80 0.08
C PRO A 552 -6.30 -5.19 -0.35
N ASN A 553 -6.20 -6.14 0.58
CA ASN A 553 -5.73 -7.49 0.28
C ASN A 553 -6.63 -8.19 -0.74
N ARG A 554 -7.95 -8.03 -0.62
CA ARG A 554 -8.93 -8.64 -1.54
C ARG A 554 -8.77 -8.10 -2.96
N MET A 555 -8.57 -6.79 -3.12
CA MET A 555 -8.38 -6.20 -4.45
C MET A 555 -7.05 -6.62 -5.06
N SER A 556 -5.97 -6.56 -4.28
CA SER A 556 -4.63 -6.95 -4.75
C SER A 556 -4.56 -8.44 -5.15
N LEU A 557 -5.14 -9.35 -4.36
CA LEU A 557 -5.07 -10.79 -4.59
C LEU A 557 -6.07 -11.31 -5.65
N LEU A 558 -7.12 -10.56 -5.98
CA LEU A 558 -8.07 -10.91 -7.04
C LEU A 558 -7.81 -10.17 -8.36
N GLY A 559 -6.96 -9.14 -8.35
CA GLY A 559 -6.63 -8.35 -9.53
C GLY A 559 -5.86 -9.12 -10.61
N ASP A 560 -5.70 -8.52 -11.78
CA ASP A 560 -4.92 -9.11 -12.87
C ASP A 560 -3.42 -9.11 -12.63
N SER A 561 -2.95 -8.16 -11.82
CA SER A 561 -1.59 -8.07 -11.31
C SER A 561 -1.37 -8.86 -10.02
N SER A 562 -2.28 -9.78 -9.65
CA SER A 562 -2.17 -10.55 -8.41
C SER A 562 -0.82 -11.28 -8.32
N PRO A 563 -0.14 -11.27 -7.16
CA PRO A 563 1.11 -11.99 -6.98
C PRO A 563 0.90 -13.50 -7.19
N PRO A 564 1.91 -14.21 -7.72
CA PRO A 564 1.79 -15.66 -7.91
C PRO A 564 1.69 -16.37 -6.55
N PRO A 565 0.96 -17.50 -6.46
CA PRO A 565 0.79 -18.27 -5.22
C PRO A 565 2.11 -18.70 -4.56
N ARG A 566 3.21 -18.77 -5.32
CA ARG A 566 4.57 -19.08 -4.82
C ARG A 566 5.20 -17.95 -3.99
N ASN A 567 4.60 -16.76 -3.94
CA ASN A 567 5.13 -15.63 -3.19
C ASN A 567 5.39 -16.01 -1.71
N PRO A 568 6.62 -15.82 -1.18
CA PRO A 568 6.97 -16.15 0.20
C PRO A 568 6.02 -15.57 1.26
N LYS A 569 5.51 -14.34 1.06
CA LYS A 569 4.61 -13.67 2.01
C LYS A 569 3.24 -14.37 2.15
N LEU A 570 2.84 -15.14 1.14
CA LEU A 570 1.54 -15.81 1.10
C LEU A 570 1.58 -17.26 1.59
N GLN A 571 2.78 -17.82 1.82
CA GLN A 571 2.94 -19.27 1.97
C GLN A 571 2.20 -19.83 3.17
N ILE A 572 2.21 -19.15 4.32
CA ILE A 572 1.54 -19.68 5.51
C ILE A 572 0.03 -19.74 5.29
N CYS A 573 -0.57 -18.67 4.76
CA CYS A 573 -2.00 -18.64 4.43
C CYS A 573 -2.37 -19.65 3.33
N LEU A 574 -1.48 -19.88 2.36
CA LEU A 574 -1.69 -20.87 1.32
C LEU A 574 -1.58 -22.30 1.86
N GLU A 575 -0.68 -22.55 2.81
CA GLU A 575 -0.56 -23.84 3.52
C GLU A 575 -1.82 -24.11 4.36
N GLU A 576 -2.34 -23.11 5.07
CA GLU A 576 -3.63 -23.20 5.78
C GLU A 576 -4.79 -23.49 4.82
N TYR A 577 -4.85 -22.80 3.67
CA TYR A 577 -5.85 -23.07 2.62
C TYR A 577 -5.76 -24.50 2.10
N SER A 578 -4.54 -24.96 1.74
CA SER A 578 -4.30 -26.32 1.27
C SER A 578 -4.74 -27.35 2.31
N ASN A 579 -4.51 -27.10 3.60
CA ASN A 579 -4.95 -27.98 4.68
C ASN A 579 -6.47 -28.09 4.77
N VAL A 580 -7.18 -26.95 4.67
CA VAL A 580 -8.65 -26.93 4.68
C VAL A 580 -9.21 -27.72 3.48
N GLU A 581 -8.65 -27.50 2.28
CA GLU A 581 -9.11 -28.21 1.07
C GLU A 581 -8.75 -29.70 1.08
N VAL A 582 -7.57 -30.07 1.59
CA VAL A 582 -7.20 -31.49 1.78
C VAL A 582 -8.12 -32.18 2.77
N ASN A 583 -8.42 -31.56 3.91
CA ASN A 583 -9.31 -32.16 4.90
C ASN A 583 -10.74 -32.30 4.40
N LYS A 584 -11.20 -31.38 3.55
CA LYS A 584 -12.54 -31.43 2.96
C LYS A 584 -12.67 -32.51 1.88
N ASN A 585 -11.65 -32.71 1.05
CA ASN A 585 -11.70 -33.58 -0.13
C ASN A 585 -10.67 -34.73 -0.08
N LYS A 586 -10.31 -35.20 1.13
CA LYS A 586 -9.19 -36.13 1.35
C LYS A 586 -9.28 -37.39 0.49
N ASP A 587 -10.42 -38.07 0.51
CA ASP A 587 -10.64 -39.33 -0.21
C ASP A 587 -10.56 -39.14 -1.72
N GLN A 588 -11.07 -38.02 -2.23
CA GLN A 588 -11.00 -37.69 -3.65
C GLN A 588 -9.56 -37.44 -4.09
N ILE A 589 -8.78 -36.68 -3.31
CA ILE A 589 -7.39 -36.36 -3.62
C ILE A 589 -6.53 -37.63 -3.58
N VAL A 590 -6.66 -38.45 -2.53
CA VAL A 590 -5.96 -39.73 -2.40
C VAL A 590 -6.35 -40.67 -3.53
N GLY A 591 -7.64 -40.79 -3.85
CA GLY A 591 -8.12 -41.58 -4.99
C GLY A 591 -7.55 -41.11 -6.33
N THR A 592 -7.41 -39.79 -6.52
CA THR A 592 -6.82 -39.20 -7.73
C THR A 592 -5.34 -39.54 -7.87
N ILE A 593 -4.58 -39.48 -6.76
CA ILE A 593 -3.17 -39.87 -6.73
C ILE A 593 -3.00 -41.37 -7.00
N ALA A 594 -3.85 -42.21 -6.40
CA ALA A 594 -3.84 -43.65 -6.61
C ALA A 594 -4.12 -44.03 -8.08
N LYS A 595 -5.11 -43.38 -8.71
CA LYS A 595 -5.39 -43.55 -10.15
C LYS A 595 -4.20 -43.14 -11.00
N ALA A 596 -3.54 -42.02 -10.69
CA ALA A 596 -2.39 -41.55 -11.45
C ALA A 596 -1.17 -42.49 -11.35
N LYS A 597 -0.96 -43.13 -10.19
CA LYS A 597 0.07 -44.16 -10.01
C LYS A 597 -0.19 -45.44 -10.80
N ALA A 598 -1.44 -45.76 -11.08
CA ALA A 598 -1.83 -46.94 -11.85
C ALA A 598 -1.71 -46.74 -13.37
N LEU A 599 -1.30 -45.56 -13.83
CA LEU A 599 -1.14 -45.29 -15.26
C LEU A 599 0.03 -46.08 -15.86
N ASP A 600 -0.19 -46.67 -17.03
CA ASP A 600 0.88 -47.26 -17.82
C ASP A 600 1.76 -46.15 -18.42
N LEU A 601 3.03 -46.11 -18.02
CA LEU A 601 4.03 -45.13 -18.49
C LEU A 601 5.15 -45.78 -19.30
N THR A 602 5.01 -47.05 -19.69
CA THR A 602 6.08 -47.84 -20.35
C THR A 602 6.44 -47.31 -21.74
N PHE A 603 5.48 -46.69 -22.42
CA PHE A 603 5.66 -46.10 -23.75
C PHE A 603 6.43 -44.77 -23.74
N LEU A 604 6.71 -44.20 -22.56
CA LEU A 604 7.42 -42.92 -22.42
C LEU A 604 8.95 -43.11 -22.31
N PRO A 605 9.74 -42.10 -22.73
CA PRO A 605 11.17 -42.08 -22.44
C PRO A 605 11.45 -42.23 -20.94
N LYS A 606 12.45 -43.05 -20.56
CA LYS A 606 12.81 -43.36 -19.16
C LYS A 606 12.88 -42.13 -18.26
N LYS A 607 13.43 -41.02 -18.76
CA LYS A 607 13.55 -39.75 -18.01
C LYS A 607 12.19 -39.13 -17.69
N ILE A 608 11.24 -39.17 -18.62
CA ILE A 608 9.88 -38.61 -18.44
C ILE A 608 9.07 -39.53 -17.51
N SER A 609 9.12 -40.84 -17.74
CA SER A 609 8.45 -41.84 -16.89
C SER A 609 8.94 -41.78 -15.44
N SER A 610 10.25 -41.68 -15.22
CA SER A 610 10.85 -41.51 -13.88
C SER A 610 10.41 -40.21 -13.20
N ASN A 611 10.35 -39.09 -13.94
CA ASN A 611 9.88 -37.81 -13.41
C ASN A 611 8.40 -37.85 -13.02
N LEU A 612 7.54 -38.49 -13.82
CA LEU A 612 6.10 -38.65 -13.52
C LEU A 612 5.88 -39.53 -12.28
N THR A 613 6.55 -40.68 -12.23
CA THR A 613 6.48 -41.57 -11.06
C THR A 613 6.97 -40.86 -9.80
N GLY A 614 8.05 -40.08 -9.91
CA GLY A 614 8.55 -39.22 -8.83
C GLY A 614 7.56 -38.13 -8.42
N ALA A 615 6.82 -37.54 -9.36
CA ALA A 615 5.78 -36.55 -9.08
C ALA A 615 4.62 -37.16 -8.28
N PHE A 616 4.13 -38.33 -8.68
CA PHE A 616 3.03 -39.01 -7.99
C PHE A 616 3.42 -39.45 -6.57
N ASN A 617 4.64 -39.97 -6.38
CA ASN A 617 5.17 -40.28 -5.05
C ASN A 617 5.36 -39.02 -4.18
N SER A 618 5.75 -37.90 -4.80
CA SER A 618 5.87 -36.63 -4.10
C SER A 618 4.51 -36.09 -3.64
N ALA A 619 3.41 -36.44 -4.31
CA ALA A 619 2.06 -36.04 -3.91
C ALA A 619 1.65 -36.64 -2.56
N GLU A 620 1.87 -37.95 -2.36
CA GLU A 620 1.66 -38.62 -1.06
C GLU A 620 2.57 -38.04 0.02
N THR A 621 3.83 -37.79 -0.34
CA THR A 621 4.79 -37.16 0.58
C THR A 621 4.31 -35.76 0.97
N ALA A 622 3.75 -34.99 0.03
CA ALA A 622 3.20 -33.66 0.31
C ALA A 622 2.03 -33.73 1.29
N LEU A 623 1.09 -34.67 1.12
CA LEU A 623 -0.02 -34.87 2.06
C LEU A 623 0.49 -35.21 3.47
N ALA A 624 1.42 -36.16 3.58
CA ALA A 624 1.99 -36.54 4.87
C ALA A 624 2.77 -35.39 5.54
N GLN A 625 3.52 -34.61 4.76
CA GLN A 625 4.26 -33.46 5.29
C GLN A 625 3.32 -32.28 5.64
N LEU A 626 2.18 -32.14 4.98
CA LEU A 626 1.18 -31.12 5.31
C LEU A 626 0.61 -31.33 6.72
N ASP A 627 0.23 -32.56 7.05
CA ASP A 627 -0.22 -32.92 8.40
C ASP A 627 0.90 -32.65 9.44
N GLN A 628 2.15 -33.00 9.10
CA GLN A 628 3.31 -32.76 9.97
C GLN A 628 3.58 -31.27 10.23
N ILE A 629 3.28 -30.37 9.30
CA ILE A 629 3.42 -28.91 9.51
C ILE A 629 2.55 -28.48 10.69
N PHE A 630 1.26 -28.81 10.69
CA PHE A 630 0.34 -28.35 11.73
C PHE A 630 0.57 -29.04 13.07
N VAL A 631 1.05 -30.28 13.06
CA VAL A 631 1.52 -30.95 14.29
C VAL A 631 2.73 -30.21 14.86
N ALA A 632 3.72 -29.89 14.04
CA ALA A 632 4.91 -29.16 14.49
C ALA A 632 4.59 -27.73 14.93
N GLU A 633 3.72 -27.03 14.20
CA GLU A 633 3.23 -25.68 14.54
C GLU A 633 2.52 -25.68 15.90
N LYS A 634 1.66 -26.69 16.15
CA LYS A 634 1.00 -26.84 17.45
C LYS A 634 2.00 -27.05 18.58
N LEU A 635 3.02 -27.90 18.38
CA LEU A 635 4.08 -28.11 19.37
C LEU A 635 4.86 -26.82 19.67
N VAL A 636 5.17 -26.01 18.65
CA VAL A 636 5.81 -24.69 18.84
C VAL A 636 4.90 -23.76 19.64
N LYS A 637 3.61 -23.71 19.29
CA LYS A 637 2.63 -22.86 19.98
C LYS A 637 2.44 -23.23 21.45
N ASP A 638 2.31 -24.52 21.75
CA ASP A 638 2.12 -25.02 23.12
C ASP A 638 3.34 -24.70 24.00
N ASN A 639 4.56 -24.74 23.44
CA ASN A 639 5.81 -24.41 24.15
C ASN A 639 6.19 -22.91 24.11
N THR A 640 5.43 -22.08 23.40
CA THR A 640 5.73 -20.63 23.29
C THR A 640 5.45 -19.91 24.60
N SER A 641 4.41 -20.33 25.34
CA SER A 641 3.97 -19.67 26.58
C SER A 641 5.04 -19.69 27.68
N SER A 642 5.81 -20.78 27.80
CA SER A 642 6.92 -20.92 28.75
C SER A 642 8.22 -20.31 28.24
N TYR A 643 8.47 -20.37 26.92
CA TYR A 643 9.70 -19.85 26.32
C TYR A 643 9.73 -18.32 26.24
N ARG A 644 8.60 -17.68 25.93
CA ARG A 644 8.52 -16.24 25.65
C ARG A 644 8.98 -15.35 26.81
N PRO A 645 8.54 -15.55 28.07
CA PRO A 645 9.00 -14.73 29.19
C PRO A 645 10.52 -14.78 29.37
N LEU A 646 11.10 -15.98 29.29
CA LEU A 646 12.55 -16.19 29.38
C LEU A 646 13.28 -15.52 28.20
N LEU A 647 12.78 -15.67 26.97
CA LEU A 647 13.32 -15.00 25.80
C LEU A 647 13.33 -13.48 26.00
N THR A 648 12.22 -12.88 26.45
CA THR A 648 12.12 -11.43 26.63
C THR A 648 13.13 -10.92 27.66
N VAL A 649 13.30 -11.62 28.78
CA VAL A 649 14.30 -11.26 29.81
C VAL A 649 15.72 -11.37 29.23
N VAL A 650 16.08 -12.50 28.64
CA VAL A 650 17.43 -12.71 28.12
C VAL A 650 17.75 -11.76 26.96
N ARG A 651 16.80 -11.51 26.05
CA ARG A 651 16.99 -10.53 24.97
C ARG A 651 17.13 -9.11 25.51
N GLY A 652 16.42 -8.77 26.59
CA GLY A 652 16.60 -7.51 27.31
C GLY A 652 18.04 -7.37 27.83
N ILE A 653 18.53 -8.39 28.54
CA ILE A 653 19.91 -8.43 29.06
C ILE A 653 20.94 -8.35 27.92
N GLU A 654 20.77 -9.14 26.84
CA GLU A 654 21.64 -9.11 25.67
C GLU A 654 21.60 -7.75 24.94
N SER A 655 20.46 -7.06 24.96
CA SER A 655 20.35 -5.70 24.43
C SER A 655 21.15 -4.71 25.27
N SER A 656 21.05 -4.79 26.61
CA SER A 656 21.83 -3.94 27.53
C SER A 656 23.34 -4.21 27.40
N ILE A 657 23.75 -5.48 27.33
CA ILE A 657 25.16 -5.85 27.09
C ILE A 657 25.66 -5.22 25.79
N ARG A 658 24.88 -5.31 24.70
CA ARG A 658 25.26 -4.72 23.41
C ARG A 658 25.33 -3.20 23.45
N SER A 659 24.42 -2.55 24.16
CA SER A 659 24.46 -1.09 24.36
C SER A 659 25.75 -0.69 25.07
N ALA A 660 26.11 -1.39 26.16
CA ALA A 660 27.35 -1.18 26.88
C ALA A 660 28.61 -1.51 26.02
N GLU A 661 28.57 -2.56 25.19
CA GLU A 661 29.65 -2.90 24.27
C GLU A 661 29.84 -1.85 23.16
N ASN A 662 28.75 -1.32 22.61
CA ASN A 662 28.79 -0.24 21.62
C ASN A 662 29.31 1.05 22.23
N GLU A 663 28.82 1.44 23.41
CA GLU A 663 29.33 2.61 24.13
C GLU A 663 30.82 2.45 24.47
N SER A 664 31.23 1.26 24.93
CA SER A 664 32.65 0.96 25.16
C SER A 664 33.48 1.07 23.87
N LYS A 665 32.94 0.65 22.72
CA LYS A 665 33.61 0.76 21.42
C LYS A 665 33.72 2.21 20.95
N GLU A 666 32.69 3.03 21.15
CA GLU A 666 32.73 4.47 20.86
C GLU A 666 33.74 5.18 21.76
N LEU A 667 33.73 4.90 23.07
CA LEU A 667 34.73 5.41 24.02
C LEU A 667 36.15 5.00 23.60
N LYS A 668 36.33 3.75 23.17
CA LYS A 668 37.63 3.28 22.64
C LYS A 668 38.04 4.01 21.37
N SER A 669 37.09 4.32 20.49
CA SER A 669 37.33 5.16 19.32
C SER A 669 37.75 6.57 19.74
N SER A 670 37.04 7.17 20.70
CA SER A 670 37.32 8.51 21.23
C SER A 670 38.73 8.64 21.82
N LEU A 671 39.24 7.58 22.49
CA LEU A 671 40.62 7.52 22.98
C LEU A 671 41.66 7.64 21.88
N ALA A 672 41.34 7.20 20.65
CA ALA A 672 42.26 7.33 19.52
C ALA A 672 42.41 8.79 19.05
N TYR A 673 41.44 9.66 19.37
CA TYR A 673 41.43 11.07 18.99
C TYR A 673 41.96 11.99 20.10
N LEU A 674 41.79 11.62 21.37
CA LEU A 674 42.39 12.31 22.51
C LEU A 674 43.89 12.01 22.52
N LYS A 675 44.76 12.88 22.01
CA LYS A 675 46.23 12.66 21.97
C LYS A 675 47.05 13.84 22.52
N SER A 676 46.42 14.96 22.83
CA SER A 676 47.11 16.15 23.32
C SER A 676 47.54 16.01 24.78
N GLU A 677 48.52 16.81 25.22
CA GLU A 677 48.93 16.91 26.63
C GLU A 677 47.80 17.46 27.52
N ASP A 678 46.88 18.25 26.96
CA ASP A 678 45.70 18.77 27.65
C ASP A 678 44.59 17.71 27.88
N ASP A 679 44.68 16.54 27.26
CA ASP A 679 43.63 15.51 27.28
C ASP A 679 43.83 14.41 28.34
N VAL A 680 44.86 14.52 29.20
CA VAL A 680 45.22 13.47 30.17
C VAL A 680 44.08 13.12 31.12
N GLU A 681 43.43 14.14 31.70
CA GLU A 681 42.30 13.95 32.62
C GLU A 681 41.08 13.33 31.93
N LYS A 682 40.76 13.78 30.71
CA LYS A 682 39.67 13.21 29.90
C LYS A 682 39.95 11.75 29.52
N ARG A 683 41.19 11.40 29.20
CA ARG A 683 41.60 10.02 28.92
C ARG A 683 41.39 9.12 30.13
N GLU A 684 41.76 9.57 31.33
CA GLU A 684 41.53 8.81 32.56
C GLU A 684 40.04 8.59 32.83
N GLN A 685 39.21 9.62 32.64
CA GLN A 685 37.76 9.50 32.77
C GLN A 685 37.17 8.49 31.78
N VAL A 686 37.60 8.53 30.51
CA VAL A 686 37.15 7.59 29.48
C VAL A 686 37.57 6.15 29.81
N ILE A 687 38.81 5.93 30.26
CA ILE A 687 39.30 4.61 30.68
C ILE A 687 38.54 4.10 31.90
N ALA A 688 38.24 4.96 32.88
CA ALA A 688 37.45 4.62 34.05
C ALA A 688 36.02 4.19 33.66
N LYS A 689 35.38 4.93 32.74
CA LYS A 689 34.04 4.60 32.22
C LYS A 689 34.04 3.29 31.42
N MET A 690 35.08 3.03 30.63
CA MET A 690 35.23 1.73 29.96
C MET A 690 35.34 0.57 30.96
N LYS A 691 36.12 0.73 32.04
CA LYS A 691 36.21 -0.29 33.10
C LYS A 691 34.90 -0.48 33.84
N SER A 692 34.11 0.57 34.05
CA SER A 692 32.78 0.41 34.66
C SER A 692 31.83 -0.34 33.74
N LEU A 693 31.82 -0.03 32.44
CA LEU A 693 31.03 -0.75 31.44
C LEU A 693 31.45 -2.22 31.32
N GLU A 694 32.75 -2.53 31.37
CA GLU A 694 33.23 -3.92 31.40
C GLU A 694 32.71 -4.69 32.62
N LYS A 695 32.70 -4.07 33.81
CA LYS A 695 32.12 -4.66 35.02
C LYS A 695 30.62 -4.87 34.89
N GLU A 696 29.91 -3.90 34.32
CA GLU A 696 28.48 -3.99 34.05
C GLU A 696 28.16 -5.14 33.08
N ILE A 697 28.92 -5.28 32.00
CA ILE A 697 28.78 -6.40 31.06
C ILE A 697 28.96 -7.76 31.75
N VAL A 698 29.95 -7.89 32.63
CA VAL A 698 30.16 -9.13 33.41
C VAL A 698 29.00 -9.38 34.36
N HIS A 699 28.48 -8.35 35.02
CA HIS A 699 27.32 -8.46 35.90
C HIS A 699 26.06 -8.88 35.14
N LEU A 700 25.74 -8.20 34.03
CA LEU A 700 24.59 -8.53 33.18
C LEU A 700 24.66 -9.97 32.65
N LYS A 701 25.86 -10.44 32.28
CA LYS A 701 26.05 -11.85 31.86
C LYS A 701 25.72 -12.85 32.96
N SER A 702 25.92 -12.48 34.24
CA SER A 702 25.58 -13.33 35.39
C SER A 702 24.08 -13.36 35.73
N GLU A 703 23.30 -12.38 35.25
CA GLU A 703 21.84 -12.34 35.43
C GLU A 703 21.07 -13.22 34.44
N ILE A 704 21.75 -13.75 33.41
CA ILE A 704 21.13 -14.67 32.46
C ILE A 704 20.75 -15.97 33.19
N PRO A 705 19.46 -16.41 33.17
CA PRO A 705 19.04 -17.62 33.85
C PRO A 705 19.79 -18.86 33.37
N ASP A 706 20.23 -19.73 34.28
CA ASP A 706 20.97 -20.96 33.95
C ASP A 706 20.20 -21.90 33.01
N GLU A 707 18.87 -21.92 33.15
CA GLU A 707 17.96 -22.72 32.33
C GLU A 707 17.86 -22.24 30.87
N TRP A 708 18.32 -21.02 30.56
CA TRP A 708 18.19 -20.41 29.23
C TRP A 708 18.77 -21.30 28.12
N LYS A 709 19.99 -21.81 28.32
CA LYS A 709 20.70 -22.58 27.29
C LYS A 709 19.96 -23.87 26.94
N THR A 710 19.39 -24.55 27.93
CA THR A 710 18.59 -25.77 27.74
C THR A 710 17.24 -25.48 27.10
N THR A 711 16.56 -24.43 27.55
CA THR A 711 15.24 -24.05 27.05
C THR A 711 15.32 -23.53 25.61
N TYR A 712 16.30 -22.67 25.31
CA TYR A 712 16.59 -22.20 23.95
C TYR A 712 16.89 -23.35 22.99
N LYS A 713 17.76 -24.29 23.40
CA LYS A 713 18.11 -25.45 22.55
C LYS A 713 16.89 -26.33 22.26
N THR A 714 16.02 -26.51 23.25
CA THR A 714 14.78 -27.29 23.11
C THR A 714 13.81 -26.60 22.15
N PHE A 715 13.56 -25.30 22.37
CA PHE A 715 12.66 -24.52 21.52
C PHE A 715 13.19 -24.37 20.08
N SER A 716 14.49 -24.10 19.91
CA SER A 716 15.16 -24.04 18.60
C SER A 716 15.03 -25.35 17.82
N LYS A 717 15.02 -26.51 18.50
CA LYS A 717 14.78 -27.81 17.85
C LYS A 717 13.35 -27.92 17.32
N LEU A 718 12.35 -27.41 18.06
CA LEU A 718 10.95 -27.40 17.63
C LEU A 718 10.75 -26.49 16.42
N THR A 719 11.26 -25.26 16.46
CA THR A 719 11.15 -24.32 15.33
C THR A 719 11.90 -24.80 14.09
N LYS A 720 13.08 -25.42 14.25
CA LYS A 720 13.79 -26.09 13.15
C LYS A 720 13.00 -27.26 12.56
N ALA A 721 12.31 -28.04 13.40
CA ALA A 721 11.46 -29.13 12.93
C ALA A 721 10.27 -28.61 12.12
N GLU A 722 9.60 -27.55 12.59
CA GLU A 722 8.51 -26.87 11.86
C GLU A 722 9.00 -26.33 10.50
N ASN A 723 10.09 -25.56 10.49
CA ASN A 723 10.67 -25.02 9.27
C ASN A 723 11.10 -26.12 8.28
N SER A 724 11.64 -27.22 8.79
CA SER A 724 11.99 -28.40 7.99
C SER A 724 10.74 -29.04 7.37
N ALA A 725 9.67 -29.22 8.14
CA ALA A 725 8.39 -29.77 7.65
C ALA A 725 7.80 -28.86 6.56
N ARG A 726 7.75 -27.54 6.78
CA ARG A 726 7.29 -26.57 5.77
C ARG A 726 8.12 -26.65 4.49
N MET A 727 9.44 -26.70 4.59
CA MET A 727 10.31 -26.82 3.42
C MET A 727 10.16 -28.14 2.68
N LYS A 728 9.98 -29.26 3.40
CA LYS A 728 9.74 -30.58 2.80
C LYS A 728 8.40 -30.62 2.07
N TYR A 729 7.33 -30.12 2.72
CA TYR A 729 6.01 -29.97 2.09
C TYR A 729 6.12 -29.14 0.81
N ARG A 730 6.68 -27.92 0.89
CA ARG A 730 6.84 -27.02 -0.25
C ARG A 730 7.54 -27.71 -1.43
N ARG A 731 8.66 -28.40 -1.17
CA ARG A 731 9.40 -29.13 -2.21
C ARG A 731 8.60 -30.31 -2.77
N ALA A 732 7.90 -31.06 -1.93
CA ALA A 732 7.09 -32.21 -2.36
C ALA A 732 5.88 -31.77 -3.20
N ALA A 733 5.16 -30.75 -2.74
CA ALA A 733 4.05 -30.09 -3.43
C ALA A 733 4.47 -29.52 -4.80
N ASP A 734 5.62 -28.85 -4.87
CA ASP A 734 6.16 -28.33 -6.13
C ASP A 734 6.46 -29.48 -7.11
N LYS A 735 7.13 -30.54 -6.62
CA LYS A 735 7.49 -31.72 -7.41
C LYS A 735 6.28 -32.55 -7.84
N SER A 736 5.18 -32.54 -7.10
CA SER A 736 3.98 -33.29 -7.46
C SER A 736 3.18 -32.66 -8.60
N TYR A 737 3.34 -31.36 -8.83
CA TYR A 737 2.58 -30.60 -9.83
C TYR A 737 3.41 -30.20 -11.05
N GLU A 738 4.61 -29.64 -10.85
CA GLU A 738 5.41 -29.01 -11.91
C GLU A 738 5.78 -29.96 -13.07
N PRO A 739 6.31 -31.18 -12.84
CA PRO A 739 6.65 -32.08 -13.93
C PRO A 739 5.45 -32.51 -14.78
N VAL A 740 4.28 -32.70 -14.14
CA VAL A 740 3.04 -33.10 -14.81
C VAL A 740 2.47 -31.93 -15.61
N SER A 741 2.45 -30.72 -15.02
CA SER A 741 2.00 -29.50 -15.69
C SER A 741 2.88 -29.14 -16.89
N GLU A 742 4.20 -29.26 -16.77
CA GLU A 742 5.11 -29.03 -17.90
C GLU A 742 4.86 -30.03 -19.03
N LEU A 743 4.65 -31.31 -18.70
CA LEU A 743 4.35 -32.33 -19.70
C LEU A 743 3.02 -32.07 -20.41
N VAL A 744 1.99 -31.65 -19.68
CA VAL A 744 0.70 -31.28 -20.29
C VAL A 744 0.84 -30.10 -21.26
N LEU A 745 1.59 -29.06 -20.86
CA LEU A 745 1.88 -27.93 -21.74
C LEU A 745 2.69 -28.31 -22.99
N ILE A 746 3.57 -29.32 -22.88
CA ILE A 746 4.31 -29.85 -24.03
C ILE A 746 3.37 -30.54 -25.04
N ILE A 747 2.34 -31.24 -24.57
CA ILE A 747 1.33 -31.92 -25.43
C ILE A 747 0.45 -30.90 -26.14
N GLU A 748 0.05 -29.84 -25.45
CA GLU A 748 -0.82 -28.80 -26.02
C GLU A 748 -0.17 -28.07 -27.20
N GLU A 749 1.16 -28.11 -27.30
CA GLU A 749 1.90 -27.58 -28.46
C GLU A 749 2.27 -28.65 -29.50
N ASN A 750 1.73 -29.87 -29.41
CA ASN A 750 2.02 -30.95 -30.37
C ASN A 750 1.66 -30.56 -31.81
N ASP A 751 0.55 -29.85 -32.02
CA ASP A 751 0.12 -29.48 -33.38
C ASP A 751 1.10 -28.48 -34.02
N LYS A 752 1.71 -27.59 -33.22
CA LYS A 752 2.79 -26.69 -33.66
C LYS A 752 4.09 -27.45 -33.98
N LEU A 753 4.40 -28.50 -33.20
CA LEU A 753 5.56 -29.34 -33.46
C LEU A 753 5.39 -30.12 -34.78
N LEU A 754 4.22 -30.72 -34.98
CA LEU A 754 3.89 -31.50 -36.17
C LEU A 754 3.79 -30.62 -37.42
N GLY A 755 3.30 -29.38 -37.29
CA GLY A 755 3.27 -28.42 -38.41
C GLY A 755 4.65 -28.02 -38.95
N LEU A 756 5.73 -28.23 -38.18
CA LEU A 756 7.11 -27.98 -38.62
C LEU A 756 7.78 -29.20 -39.29
N GLU A 757 7.09 -30.34 -39.39
CA GLU A 757 7.64 -31.57 -39.96
C GLU A 757 8.01 -31.41 -41.43
N SER A 758 7.11 -30.81 -42.23
CA SER A 758 7.34 -30.57 -43.66
C SER A 758 8.55 -29.68 -43.91
N GLU A 759 8.70 -28.59 -43.13
CA GLU A 759 9.85 -27.69 -43.18
C GLU A 759 11.16 -28.40 -42.74
N LEU A 760 11.08 -29.32 -41.78
CA LEU A 760 12.25 -30.09 -41.33
C LEU A 760 12.70 -31.10 -42.38
N VAL A 761 11.77 -31.76 -43.06
CA VAL A 761 12.06 -32.75 -44.11
C VAL A 761 12.58 -32.06 -45.38
N SER A 762 12.03 -30.91 -45.77
CA SER A 762 12.48 -30.16 -46.94
C SER A 762 13.89 -29.59 -46.78
N LEU A 763 14.35 -29.37 -45.54
CA LEU A 763 15.69 -28.91 -45.22
C LEU A 763 16.80 -29.82 -45.77
N ARG A 764 16.53 -31.13 -45.98
CA ARG A 764 17.51 -32.07 -46.55
C ARG A 764 17.94 -31.67 -47.95
N VAL A 765 16.99 -31.22 -48.77
CA VAL A 765 17.24 -30.81 -50.16
C VAL A 765 18.11 -29.54 -50.18
N LEU A 766 17.82 -28.61 -49.28
CA LEU A 766 18.58 -27.37 -49.14
C LEU A 766 20.01 -27.60 -48.64
N ILE A 767 20.21 -28.54 -47.71
CA ILE A 767 21.55 -28.87 -47.20
C ILE A 767 22.38 -29.63 -48.24
N ASN A 768 21.77 -30.51 -49.04
CA ASN A 768 22.46 -31.27 -50.08
C ASN A 768 22.99 -30.39 -51.22
N ASN A 769 22.31 -29.29 -51.53
CA ASN A 769 22.66 -28.38 -52.63
C ASN A 769 23.48 -27.16 -52.16
N ASP A 770 23.93 -27.12 -50.90
CA ASP A 770 24.59 -25.95 -50.31
C ASP A 770 26.11 -25.98 -50.53
N THR A 771 26.60 -25.13 -51.44
CA THR A 771 28.03 -24.98 -51.77
C THR A 771 28.71 -23.83 -51.03
N ASP A 772 27.98 -22.73 -50.75
CA ASP A 772 28.55 -21.48 -50.20
C ASP A 772 28.03 -21.09 -48.79
N GLY A 773 27.12 -21.87 -48.20
CA GLY A 773 26.54 -21.63 -46.89
C GLY A 773 25.19 -20.89 -46.93
N ASP A 774 24.51 -20.90 -48.07
CA ASP A 774 23.22 -20.23 -48.30
C ASP A 774 22.09 -20.83 -47.45
N SER A 775 22.18 -22.13 -47.14
CA SER A 775 21.17 -22.82 -46.32
C SER A 775 21.24 -22.44 -44.84
N LEU A 776 22.32 -21.77 -44.38
CA LEU A 776 22.54 -21.37 -42.99
C LEU A 776 21.41 -20.52 -42.41
N LEU A 777 20.89 -19.58 -43.21
CA LEU A 777 19.84 -18.67 -42.77
C LEU A 777 18.53 -19.42 -42.53
N GLU A 778 18.18 -20.35 -43.41
CA GLU A 778 16.99 -21.19 -43.29
C GLU A 778 17.09 -22.18 -42.13
N VAL A 779 18.25 -22.81 -41.92
CA VAL A 779 18.50 -23.67 -40.75
C VAL A 779 18.36 -22.87 -39.45
N LYS A 780 18.87 -21.63 -39.40
CA LYS A 780 18.71 -20.74 -38.23
C LYS A 780 17.27 -20.31 -38.01
N LYS A 781 16.52 -19.98 -39.08
CA LYS A 781 15.09 -19.64 -39.01
C LYS A 781 14.29 -20.82 -38.46
N LEU A 782 14.51 -22.02 -38.99
CA LEU A 782 13.83 -23.23 -38.53
C LEU A 782 14.22 -23.59 -37.08
N ALA A 783 15.49 -23.49 -36.71
CA ALA A 783 15.94 -23.66 -35.33
C ALA A 783 15.26 -22.66 -34.37
N LYS A 784 15.03 -21.42 -34.82
CA LYS A 784 14.28 -20.41 -34.06
C LYS A 784 12.80 -20.76 -33.94
N LYS A 785 12.17 -21.30 -35.00
CA LYS A 785 10.79 -21.81 -34.98
C LYS A 785 10.64 -22.97 -33.97
N PHE A 786 11.49 -24.00 -34.06
CA PHE A 786 11.51 -25.07 -33.05
C PHE A 786 11.84 -24.57 -31.65
N GLY A 787 12.66 -23.53 -31.52
CA GLY A 787 12.96 -22.89 -30.24
C GLY A 787 11.78 -22.19 -29.58
N ARG A 788 10.71 -21.88 -30.33
CA ARG A 788 9.46 -21.33 -29.80
C ARG A 788 8.46 -22.41 -29.37
N VAL A 789 8.73 -23.69 -29.67
CA VAL A 789 7.88 -24.83 -29.30
C VAL A 789 8.37 -25.46 -27.99
N LYS A 790 7.47 -25.60 -27.01
CA LYS A 790 7.77 -26.20 -25.70
C LYS A 790 8.18 -27.67 -25.84
N GLY A 791 9.28 -28.00 -25.16
CA GLY A 791 9.87 -29.35 -25.21
C GLY A 791 10.59 -29.70 -26.52
N ALA A 792 10.85 -28.75 -27.42
CA ALA A 792 11.61 -28.94 -28.66
C ALA A 792 13.05 -28.37 -28.60
N SER A 793 13.55 -28.05 -27.41
CA SER A 793 14.88 -27.48 -27.19
C SER A 793 16.04 -28.37 -27.66
N SER A 794 15.87 -29.70 -27.56
CA SER A 794 16.83 -30.68 -28.07
C SER A 794 16.94 -30.62 -29.60
N ILE A 795 15.83 -30.40 -30.31
CA ILE A 795 15.78 -30.25 -31.77
C ILE A 795 16.44 -28.93 -32.18
N LYS A 796 16.12 -27.82 -31.50
CA LYS A 796 16.82 -26.53 -31.68
C LYS A 796 18.33 -26.68 -31.50
N SER A 797 18.77 -27.35 -30.43
CA SER A 797 20.19 -27.56 -30.15
C SER A 797 20.87 -28.35 -31.26
N SER A 798 20.21 -29.41 -31.76
CA SER A 798 20.69 -30.25 -32.86
C SER A 798 20.78 -29.46 -34.18
N LEU A 799 19.74 -28.70 -34.54
CA LEU A 799 19.76 -27.80 -35.72
C LEU A 799 20.80 -26.67 -35.57
N GLY A 800 21.05 -26.20 -34.34
CA GLY A 800 22.13 -25.27 -34.05
C GLY A 800 23.53 -25.86 -34.33
N LYS A 801 23.70 -27.18 -34.16
CA LYS A 801 24.95 -27.88 -34.54
C LYS A 801 25.06 -28.03 -36.06
N VAL A 802 23.94 -28.26 -36.76
CA VAL A 802 23.88 -28.24 -38.23
C VAL A 802 24.33 -26.87 -38.76
N ALA A 803 23.75 -25.78 -38.23
CA ALA A 803 24.13 -24.41 -38.58
C ALA A 803 25.63 -24.08 -38.32
N ARG A 804 26.28 -24.75 -37.35
CA ARG A 804 27.72 -24.54 -37.10
C ARG A 804 28.62 -25.16 -38.18
N GLN A 805 28.14 -26.17 -38.90
CA GLN A 805 28.89 -26.85 -39.97
C GLN A 805 28.66 -26.22 -41.35
N LEU A 806 27.71 -25.28 -41.46
CA LEU A 806 27.31 -24.58 -42.69
C LEU A 806 27.72 -23.10 -42.67
N LYS A 807 28.87 -22.77 -42.06
CA LYS A 807 29.36 -21.38 -42.04
C LYS A 807 30.02 -21.01 -43.38
N PRO A 808 29.83 -19.77 -43.88
CA PRO A 808 30.46 -19.30 -45.11
C PRO A 808 31.97 -19.51 -45.07
N GLY A 809 32.54 -20.10 -46.13
CA GLY A 809 33.97 -20.40 -46.27
C GLY A 809 34.50 -21.63 -45.51
N LYS A 810 33.67 -22.36 -44.74
CA LYS A 810 34.05 -23.61 -44.02
C LYS A 810 32.90 -24.64 -43.98
N VAL A 811 32.27 -24.91 -45.11
CA VAL A 811 31.16 -25.86 -45.23
C VAL A 811 31.66 -27.31 -45.08
N LYS A 812 31.06 -28.06 -44.15
CA LYS A 812 31.37 -29.49 -43.92
C LYS A 812 30.12 -30.34 -44.10
N LEU A 813 29.79 -30.65 -45.35
CA LEU A 813 28.53 -31.28 -45.76
C LEU A 813 28.25 -32.60 -45.03
N GLU A 814 29.21 -33.54 -44.99
CA GLU A 814 29.05 -34.83 -44.31
C GLU A 814 28.74 -34.69 -42.81
N LYS A 815 29.41 -33.74 -42.14
CA LYS A 815 29.19 -33.47 -40.71
C LYS A 815 27.85 -32.77 -40.47
N ALA A 816 27.44 -31.90 -41.39
CA ALA A 816 26.13 -31.24 -41.35
C ALA A 816 24.99 -32.25 -41.52
N LEU A 817 25.10 -33.17 -42.49
CA LEU A 817 24.12 -34.24 -42.74
C LEU A 817 24.02 -35.21 -41.57
N LYS A 818 25.15 -35.61 -40.96
CA LYS A 818 25.17 -36.45 -39.76
C LYS A 818 24.46 -35.82 -38.57
N GLU A 819 24.62 -34.51 -38.35
CA GLU A 819 23.90 -33.79 -37.28
C GLU A 819 22.42 -33.52 -37.65
N TYR A 820 22.10 -33.40 -38.94
CA TYR A 820 20.73 -33.29 -39.43
C TYR A 820 19.95 -34.60 -39.25
N GLU A 821 20.54 -35.75 -39.55
CA GLU A 821 19.94 -37.07 -39.29
C GLU A 821 19.67 -37.31 -37.80
N LYS A 822 20.58 -36.86 -36.92
CA LYS A 822 20.34 -36.85 -35.47
C LYS A 822 19.11 -35.99 -35.13
N SER A 823 18.93 -34.85 -35.79
CA SER A 823 17.77 -33.97 -35.59
C SER A 823 16.47 -34.65 -36.00
N LEU A 824 16.46 -35.35 -37.15
CA LEU A 824 15.32 -36.16 -37.61
C LEU A 824 15.01 -37.31 -36.65
N LYS A 825 16.03 -38.02 -36.16
CA LYS A 825 15.84 -39.11 -35.18
C LYS A 825 15.23 -38.60 -33.86
N ILE A 826 15.68 -37.45 -33.38
CA ILE A 826 15.11 -36.80 -32.18
C ILE A 826 13.66 -36.36 -32.44
N PHE A 827 13.37 -35.80 -33.62
CA PHE A 827 12.01 -35.42 -34.01
C PHE A 827 11.08 -36.62 -34.08
N ALA A 828 11.48 -37.71 -34.76
CA ALA A 828 10.69 -38.93 -34.88
C ALA A 828 10.43 -39.59 -33.51
N THR A 829 11.46 -39.64 -32.66
CA THR A 829 11.31 -40.11 -31.27
C THR A 829 10.31 -39.25 -30.53
N ASN A 830 10.45 -37.92 -30.59
CA ASN A 830 9.51 -36.98 -29.95
C ASN A 830 8.08 -37.14 -30.45
N LYS A 831 7.89 -37.26 -31.76
CA LYS A 831 6.57 -37.48 -32.38
C LYS A 831 5.92 -38.75 -31.86
N SER A 832 6.64 -39.88 -31.84
CA SER A 832 6.09 -41.18 -31.43
C SER A 832 5.49 -41.18 -30.02
N TRP A 833 6.26 -40.76 -29.01
CA TRP A 833 5.77 -40.77 -27.63
C TRP A 833 4.75 -39.66 -27.36
N ARG A 834 4.87 -38.49 -28.01
CA ARG A 834 3.91 -37.38 -27.84
C ARG A 834 2.53 -37.71 -28.40
N VAL A 835 2.47 -38.41 -29.54
CA VAL A 835 1.21 -38.88 -30.14
C VAL A 835 0.59 -39.97 -29.27
N ALA A 836 1.37 -40.97 -28.87
CA ALA A 836 0.90 -42.02 -27.96
C ALA A 836 0.36 -41.46 -26.64
N LEU A 837 1.04 -40.47 -26.07
CA LEU A 837 0.61 -39.83 -24.83
C LEU A 837 -0.68 -39.00 -25.00
N LYS A 838 -0.85 -38.29 -26.14
CA LYS A 838 -2.07 -37.52 -26.45
C LYS A 838 -3.30 -38.43 -26.51
N THR A 839 -3.15 -39.64 -27.01
CA THR A 839 -4.24 -40.62 -27.16
C THR A 839 -4.54 -41.37 -25.86
N ASN A 840 -3.52 -41.82 -25.13
CA ASN A 840 -3.72 -42.82 -24.07
C ASN A 840 -3.90 -42.20 -22.68
N THR A 841 -3.04 -41.28 -22.25
CA THR A 841 -2.95 -40.82 -20.83
C THR A 841 -3.12 -39.31 -20.65
N HIS A 842 -3.29 -38.53 -21.71
CA HIS A 842 -3.42 -37.07 -21.61
C HIS A 842 -4.63 -36.63 -20.77
N LYS A 843 -5.76 -37.34 -20.89
CA LYS A 843 -6.97 -37.07 -20.08
C LYS A 843 -6.70 -37.32 -18.60
N ASP A 844 -6.05 -38.42 -18.26
CA ASP A 844 -5.77 -38.80 -16.86
C ASP A 844 -4.77 -37.85 -16.20
N LEU A 845 -3.76 -37.39 -16.94
CA LEU A 845 -2.83 -36.36 -16.44
C LEU A 845 -3.53 -35.02 -16.19
N LYS A 846 -4.52 -34.66 -17.02
CA LYS A 846 -5.37 -33.48 -16.78
C LYS A 846 -6.28 -33.67 -15.57
N GLU A 847 -6.89 -34.85 -15.41
CA GLU A 847 -7.70 -35.19 -14.24
C GLU A 847 -6.87 -35.11 -12.96
N TYR A 848 -5.66 -35.68 -12.97
CA TYR A 848 -4.71 -35.57 -11.86
C TYR A 848 -4.40 -34.11 -11.51
N LEU A 849 -3.99 -33.29 -12.48
CA LEU A 849 -3.69 -31.87 -12.23
C LEU A 849 -4.92 -31.14 -11.68
N SER A 850 -6.11 -31.39 -12.22
CA SER A 850 -7.35 -30.75 -11.74
C SER A 850 -7.72 -31.18 -10.33
N GLY A 851 -7.44 -32.43 -9.94
CA GLY A 851 -7.74 -32.94 -8.60
C GLY A 851 -6.78 -32.43 -7.52
N ILE A 852 -5.55 -32.07 -7.88
CA ILE A 852 -4.56 -31.57 -6.91
C ILE A 852 -4.30 -30.06 -6.99
N SER A 853 -4.74 -29.38 -8.06
CA SER A 853 -4.41 -27.96 -8.30
C SER A 853 -4.87 -27.05 -7.16
N GLU A 854 -6.08 -27.25 -6.64
CA GLU A 854 -6.67 -26.44 -5.56
C GLU A 854 -6.20 -26.83 -4.16
N SER A 855 -5.33 -27.83 -4.02
CA SER A 855 -4.83 -28.31 -2.73
C SER A 855 -3.30 -28.23 -2.66
N ILE A 856 -2.61 -29.36 -2.81
CA ILE A 856 -1.15 -29.45 -2.75
C ILE A 856 -0.47 -28.82 -3.98
N GLY A 857 -1.17 -28.71 -5.12
CA GLY A 857 -0.67 -28.07 -6.33
C GLY A 857 -0.80 -26.54 -6.35
N ALA A 858 -1.45 -25.93 -5.34
CA ALA A 858 -1.85 -24.53 -5.37
C ALA A 858 -0.68 -23.56 -5.57
N ARG A 859 0.50 -23.89 -5.04
CA ARG A 859 1.71 -23.06 -5.09
C ARG A 859 2.25 -22.82 -6.51
N LYS A 860 2.07 -23.79 -7.40
CA LYS A 860 2.65 -23.78 -8.77
C LYS A 860 1.68 -23.29 -9.84
N GLN A 861 0.50 -22.84 -9.45
CA GLN A 861 -0.41 -22.19 -10.39
C GLN A 861 0.16 -20.85 -10.87
N SER A 862 -0.22 -20.44 -12.09
CA SER A 862 0.22 -19.17 -12.68
C SER A 862 -0.43 -17.95 -12.03
N LYS A 863 -1.67 -18.10 -11.55
CA LYS A 863 -2.48 -17.08 -10.88
C LYS A 863 -3.24 -17.71 -9.72
N LEU A 864 -3.56 -16.92 -8.71
CA LEU A 864 -4.47 -17.33 -7.64
C LEU A 864 -5.87 -17.56 -8.21
N THR A 865 -6.51 -18.67 -7.82
CA THR A 865 -7.94 -18.84 -8.12
C THR A 865 -8.77 -17.90 -7.24
N ARG A 866 -9.99 -17.57 -7.66
CA ARG A 866 -10.86 -16.66 -6.89
C ARG A 866 -11.07 -17.15 -5.45
N LYS A 867 -11.16 -18.47 -5.24
CA LYS A 867 -11.31 -19.07 -3.91
C LYS A 867 -10.05 -18.88 -3.07
N GLN A 868 -8.87 -19.16 -3.64
CA GLN A 868 -7.58 -18.92 -3.01
C GLN A 868 -7.43 -17.45 -2.64
N GLY A 869 -7.65 -16.54 -3.59
CA GLY A 869 -7.53 -15.09 -3.37
C GLY A 869 -8.42 -14.58 -2.23
N LEU A 870 -9.67 -15.02 -2.15
CA LEU A 870 -10.59 -14.64 -1.07
C LEU A 870 -10.15 -15.19 0.30
N TYR A 871 -9.71 -16.45 0.37
CA TYR A 871 -9.21 -17.03 1.61
C TYR A 871 -7.94 -16.33 2.09
N LEU A 872 -6.96 -16.17 1.19
CA LEU A 872 -5.68 -15.54 1.47
C LEU A 872 -5.91 -14.09 1.91
N ALA A 873 -6.81 -13.34 1.27
CA ALA A 873 -7.12 -11.95 1.65
C ALA A 873 -7.62 -11.83 3.10
N LYS A 874 -8.46 -12.77 3.56
CA LYS A 874 -8.93 -12.84 4.94
C LYS A 874 -7.78 -13.21 5.89
N CYS A 875 -7.01 -14.21 5.51
CA CYS A 875 -5.91 -14.74 6.32
C CYS A 875 -4.77 -13.72 6.53
N SER A 876 -4.41 -12.96 5.48
CA SER A 876 -3.37 -11.92 5.54
C SER A 876 -3.84 -10.60 6.13
N ALA A 877 -5.14 -10.44 6.42
CA ALA A 877 -5.67 -9.22 7.03
C ALA A 877 -5.49 -9.17 8.56
N ILE A 878 -5.06 -10.27 9.17
CA ILE A 878 -4.81 -10.40 10.61
C ILE A 878 -3.32 -10.20 10.86
N HIS A 879 -2.98 -9.37 11.84
CA HIS A 879 -1.61 -9.20 12.29
C HIS A 879 -1.11 -10.47 13.00
N ARG A 880 0.12 -10.89 12.69
CA ARG A 880 0.73 -12.11 13.23
C ARG A 880 2.00 -11.77 13.97
N ASP A 881 2.08 -12.20 15.22
CA ASP A 881 3.26 -12.05 16.04
C ASP A 881 4.41 -12.90 15.46
N ILE A 882 5.49 -12.24 15.07
CA ILE A 882 6.70 -12.86 14.51
C ILE A 882 7.91 -12.69 15.44
N SER A 883 7.71 -12.17 16.65
CA SER A 883 8.77 -11.83 17.62
C SER A 883 9.70 -12.98 17.95
N LEU A 884 9.24 -14.23 17.87
CA LEU A 884 10.07 -15.41 18.14
C LEU A 884 11.20 -15.64 17.10
N ASN A 885 11.16 -14.95 15.97
CA ASN A 885 12.19 -14.99 14.92
C ASN A 885 13.21 -13.84 15.02
N PHE A 886 13.09 -13.02 16.06
CA PHE A 886 13.94 -11.90 16.44
C PHE A 886 14.36 -12.10 17.90
#